data_AF-A0A2V6W0L8-F1
#
_entry.id   AF-A0A2V6W0L8-F1
#
_cell.length_a   1.000
_cell.length_b   1.000
_cell.length_c   1.000
_cell.angle_alpha   90.00
_cell.angle_beta   90.00
_cell.angle_gamma   90.00
#
_symmetry.space_group_name_H-M   'P 1'
#
loop_
_entity.id
_entity.type
_entity.pdbx_description
1 polymer ?
#
loop_
_entity_poly.entity_id
_entity_poly.type
_entity_poly.pdbx_seq_one_letter_code
_entity_poly.pdbx_strand_id
1 'polypeptide(L)'
;MTTDQLADLRDKVTAHRTFLEAYAAEPTLAQLVAGVDHEIARRFAGRFIDLGLDDQPARLDPGFVNALLTAIDERLESTAPRPSPWRELFSGEREQRAGYFLSRDKKLLFMLVEARREAGNFVDNREVIAVATTLASILTLASVVWLFKRVTKPLVMFAVLLLSLAWSLGIVTLTIGHLTVFSVMFMSLFVGLGIDYGIYFLFRYEEEKAFGRTIHAAAEVTARRAGPGILFAALSAAGTFGVLTLTEFRGIVEFGFIAGMSILMAFVAMMTLFPAVLVILDRRTSPRVVLPAATSGGGRRPGVRTLERLTAYSHTILVVTRVVTVLSLVALSMVRFDYNRLNLQAKRTESAVWELKILASGRSAFPALASADGLDDLQAKRDAFMRLSTVSDVVSILNVVPDHQAEKTVLIRGLATILGPVRVAPATDEDPGPLRAALTSVRRRLDIAVREAGDETASQTLASAARRAQSLLDRLQHIGPTTARRLAEIQAQFRDDFMADLQRVQSNLAPRPMTVADLPEEVTRKFVGRSGTFLMQLYPSVNTWDRDGVAQFVSELRSVDPTVTGSPVIGYEAGRMMERAYFEGTLYALVLVLVLAGLVLRRWRTTLLAVLPMVLGTLWTIGVMRPVGLSFNLANVWALPLIIGAAAEYGLNVVLRYQEAASDGGPGLGRSTIMAVVLNGLTTIAGFGSLMVARHQGIFSLGLLLTIGAVAGLAAALIVLPPLLRRWCPAERTTTAKVEVRRAASLVVLVSVVFAMPFAVAGRAAAGEPTEQVQAAVTELYRLLGPSSSGSADRRQREEVAAVVLDRLFDWRSMARQALQHHWDERTPPERDEFIRLFADVFRHAYLARMSLVDATKFRYLGDRIMGDKATVDTQVTTKRGSSIAVAYLAARGAEPRWLVEDVRVEGISLIANYRTQFASIISRSSYEDLVKRLRERLREH
;
A
#
# COMPACT_ATOMS: atom_id res chain seq x y z
N MET A 1 -30.52 8.63 -3.77
CA MET A 1 -31.06 9.73 -4.59
C MET A 1 -30.86 11.04 -3.84
N THR A 2 -30.05 11.94 -4.40
CA THR A 2 -29.97 13.36 -4.03
C THR A 2 -31.20 14.15 -4.52
N THR A 3 -31.28 15.45 -4.25
CA THR A 3 -32.36 16.34 -4.73
C THR A 3 -32.39 16.47 -6.29
N ASP A 4 -31.25 16.40 -7.06
CA ASP A 4 -31.22 16.15 -8.54
C ASP A 4 -31.31 14.65 -8.79
N GLN A 5 -32.02 13.93 -7.94
CA GLN A 5 -32.41 12.56 -8.20
C GLN A 5 -33.89 12.35 -7.86
N LEU A 6 -34.66 13.44 -7.74
CA LEU A 6 -36.07 13.46 -7.31
C LEU A 6 -36.95 14.40 -8.16
N ALA A 7 -36.45 15.59 -8.55
CA ALA A 7 -37.13 16.57 -9.38
C ALA A 7 -37.19 16.23 -10.91
N ASP A 8 -36.12 15.94 -11.66
CA ASP A 8 -36.20 15.39 -13.05
C ASP A 8 -36.78 13.98 -13.09
N LEU A 9 -36.77 13.24 -11.97
CA LEU A 9 -37.64 12.06 -11.83
C LEU A 9 -39.11 12.51 -11.83
N ARG A 10 -39.48 13.51 -11.02
CA ARG A 10 -40.78 14.21 -11.10
C ARG A 10 -41.05 14.77 -12.50
N ASP A 11 -40.08 15.35 -13.20
CA ASP A 11 -40.29 16.02 -14.49
C ASP A 11 -40.46 14.99 -15.62
N LYS A 12 -39.70 13.90 -15.61
CA LYS A 12 -39.93 12.72 -16.46
C LYS A 12 -41.29 12.09 -16.18
N VAL A 13 -41.63 11.87 -14.91
CA VAL A 13 -42.95 11.33 -14.50
C VAL A 13 -44.09 12.28 -14.90
N THR A 14 -43.88 13.59 -14.86
CA THR A 14 -44.84 14.61 -15.32
C THR A 14 -44.99 14.58 -16.84
N ALA A 15 -43.88 14.55 -17.59
CA ALA A 15 -43.87 14.55 -19.04
C ALA A 15 -44.52 13.29 -19.66
N HIS A 16 -44.43 12.15 -18.96
CA HIS A 16 -45.04 10.87 -19.33
C HIS A 16 -46.34 10.58 -18.57
N ARG A 17 -46.88 11.53 -17.78
CA ARG A 17 -48.06 11.33 -16.92
C ARG A 17 -49.23 10.71 -17.66
N THR A 18 -49.62 11.29 -18.81
CA THR A 18 -50.76 10.83 -19.60
C THR A 18 -50.57 9.39 -20.12
N PHE A 19 -49.34 8.99 -20.44
CA PHE A 19 -49.02 7.61 -20.82
C PHE A 19 -49.08 6.66 -19.61
N LEU A 20 -48.56 7.08 -18.45
CA LEU A 20 -48.65 6.31 -17.21
C LEU A 20 -50.11 6.09 -16.75
N GLU A 21 -50.95 7.13 -16.85
CA GLU A 21 -52.37 7.05 -16.53
C GLU A 21 -53.12 6.16 -17.56
N ALA A 22 -52.84 6.31 -18.85
CA ALA A 22 -53.48 5.51 -19.91
C ALA A 22 -53.06 4.03 -19.92
N TYR A 23 -51.80 3.71 -19.60
CA TYR A 23 -51.35 2.32 -19.42
C TYR A 23 -51.83 1.73 -18.09
N ALA A 24 -51.96 2.53 -17.02
CA ALA A 24 -52.55 2.02 -15.79
C ALA A 24 -54.05 1.71 -15.94
N ALA A 25 -54.78 2.50 -16.75
CA ALA A 25 -56.19 2.25 -17.08
C ALA A 25 -56.38 1.03 -18.00
N GLU A 26 -55.53 0.85 -19.01
CA GLU A 26 -55.56 -0.29 -19.94
C GLU A 26 -54.17 -0.90 -20.09
N PRO A 27 -53.75 -1.83 -19.19
CA PRO A 27 -52.38 -2.34 -19.12
C PRO A 27 -52.08 -3.42 -20.18
N THR A 28 -52.36 -3.11 -21.46
CA THR A 28 -52.22 -4.03 -22.59
C THR A 28 -50.89 -3.85 -23.33
N LEU A 29 -50.42 -4.90 -24.03
CA LEU A 29 -49.24 -4.77 -24.90
C LEU A 29 -49.52 -3.82 -26.07
N ALA A 30 -50.76 -3.79 -26.58
CA ALA A 30 -51.20 -2.81 -27.56
C ALA A 30 -51.02 -1.36 -27.07
N GLN A 31 -51.48 -1.03 -25.86
CA GLN A 31 -51.35 0.31 -25.27
C GLN A 31 -49.89 0.70 -25.00
N LEU A 32 -49.07 -0.26 -24.56
CA LEU A 32 -47.63 -0.07 -24.35
C LEU A 32 -46.91 0.27 -25.68
N VAL A 33 -47.20 -0.45 -26.77
CA VAL A 33 -46.64 -0.19 -28.09
C VAL A 33 -47.20 1.12 -28.70
N ALA A 34 -48.46 1.45 -28.47
CA ALA A 34 -49.08 2.70 -28.91
C ALA A 34 -48.48 3.95 -28.22
N GLY A 35 -48.18 3.86 -26.93
CA GLY A 35 -47.46 4.92 -26.21
C GLY A 35 -46.08 5.21 -26.80
N VAL A 36 -45.37 4.16 -27.23
CA VAL A 36 -44.10 4.31 -27.97
C VAL A 36 -44.30 4.92 -29.35
N ASP A 37 -45.35 4.56 -30.09
CA ASP A 37 -45.67 5.20 -31.38
C ASP A 37 -45.91 6.71 -31.24
N HIS A 38 -46.59 7.12 -30.16
CA HIS A 38 -46.86 8.52 -29.85
C HIS A 38 -45.59 9.29 -29.50
N GLU A 39 -44.71 8.74 -28.67
CA GLU A 39 -43.46 9.40 -28.27
C GLU A 39 -42.44 9.46 -29.43
N ILE A 40 -42.45 8.47 -30.33
CA ILE A 40 -41.75 8.56 -31.62
C ILE A 40 -42.30 9.72 -32.46
N ALA A 41 -43.63 9.87 -32.56
CA ALA A 41 -44.25 10.95 -33.32
C ALA A 41 -43.88 12.35 -32.78
N ARG A 42 -43.97 12.52 -31.45
CA ARG A 42 -43.77 13.80 -30.75
C ARG A 42 -42.39 14.40 -31.00
N ARG A 43 -41.35 13.55 -31.06
CA ARG A 43 -39.94 13.96 -31.22
C ARG A 43 -39.52 14.29 -32.65
N PHE A 44 -40.36 14.00 -33.66
CA PHE A 44 -40.05 14.33 -35.06
C PHE A 44 -40.38 15.77 -35.46
N ALA A 45 -41.26 16.47 -34.72
CA ALA A 45 -41.81 17.76 -35.15
C ALA A 45 -40.90 18.98 -34.87
N GLY A 46 -40.06 18.93 -33.84
CA GLY A 46 -39.33 20.11 -33.34
C GLY A 46 -37.94 20.34 -33.95
N ARG A 47 -37.83 20.49 -35.28
CA ARG A 47 -36.51 20.50 -35.97
C ARG A 47 -36.18 21.71 -36.86
N PHE A 48 -36.77 22.88 -36.59
CA PHE A 48 -36.45 24.15 -37.27
C PHE A 48 -36.41 25.32 -36.25
N ILE A 49 -35.25 25.99 -36.13
CA ILE A 49 -35.01 27.30 -35.43
C ILE A 49 -35.05 27.23 -33.87
N ASP A 50 -34.08 27.74 -33.08
CA ASP A 50 -32.71 28.23 -33.37
C ASP A 50 -31.78 28.30 -32.11
N LEU A 51 -30.47 28.47 -32.35
CA LEU A 51 -29.40 29.01 -31.49
C LEU A 51 -28.97 28.35 -30.16
N GLY A 52 -29.68 27.39 -29.56
CA GLY A 52 -29.22 26.75 -28.31
C GLY A 52 -29.39 27.62 -27.05
N LEU A 53 -30.02 28.79 -27.19
CA LEU A 53 -30.76 29.40 -26.09
C LEU A 53 -32.06 28.60 -25.85
N ASP A 54 -32.72 28.18 -26.93
CA ASP A 54 -33.60 26.99 -27.00
C ASP A 54 -32.80 25.77 -27.49
N ASP A 55 -32.77 24.66 -26.73
CA ASP A 55 -31.89 23.52 -27.05
C ASP A 55 -32.54 22.14 -26.76
N GLN A 56 -33.26 21.59 -27.76
CA GLN A 56 -33.65 20.17 -27.78
C GLN A 56 -33.17 19.45 -29.05
N PRO A 57 -31.99 18.81 -29.02
CA PRO A 57 -31.62 17.80 -30.02
C PRO A 57 -32.42 16.51 -29.78
N ALA A 58 -33.69 16.51 -30.20
CA ALA A 58 -34.68 15.45 -30.00
C ALA A 58 -34.36 14.15 -30.79
N ARG A 59 -33.25 13.49 -30.47
CA ARG A 59 -32.97 12.13 -30.91
C ARG A 59 -33.93 11.16 -30.17
N LEU A 60 -34.48 10.19 -30.88
CA LEU A 60 -34.94 8.94 -30.28
C LEU A 60 -33.79 8.35 -29.44
N ASP A 61 -34.09 7.72 -28.29
CA ASP A 61 -33.20 6.65 -27.80
C ASP A 61 -33.62 5.36 -28.53
N PRO A 62 -32.81 4.84 -29.48
CA PRO A 62 -33.13 3.59 -30.15
C PRO A 62 -33.08 2.40 -29.18
N GLY A 63 -32.37 2.55 -28.05
CA GLY A 63 -32.20 1.53 -27.02
C GLY A 63 -33.52 1.09 -26.40
N PHE A 64 -34.33 2.02 -25.89
CA PHE A 64 -35.60 1.67 -25.23
C PHE A 64 -36.59 0.97 -26.18
N VAL A 65 -36.78 1.51 -27.39
CA VAL A 65 -37.70 0.95 -28.39
C VAL A 65 -37.24 -0.45 -28.84
N ASN A 66 -35.94 -0.60 -29.11
CA ASN A 66 -35.37 -1.90 -29.49
C ASN A 66 -35.41 -2.90 -28.32
N ALA A 67 -35.14 -2.47 -27.09
CA ALA A 67 -35.18 -3.30 -25.90
C ALA A 67 -36.60 -3.78 -25.59
N LEU A 68 -37.61 -2.92 -25.72
CA LEU A 68 -39.02 -3.29 -25.56
C LEU A 68 -39.44 -4.35 -26.59
N LEU A 69 -39.20 -4.09 -27.89
CA LEU A 69 -39.54 -5.03 -28.95
C LEU A 69 -38.78 -6.36 -28.81
N THR A 70 -37.49 -6.30 -28.47
CA THR A 70 -36.66 -7.48 -28.15
C THR A 70 -37.22 -8.26 -26.95
N ALA A 71 -37.65 -7.58 -25.89
CA ALA A 71 -38.17 -8.19 -24.68
C ALA A 71 -39.60 -8.78 -24.83
N ILE A 72 -40.33 -8.42 -25.89
CA ILE A 72 -41.57 -9.08 -26.31
C ILE A 72 -41.23 -10.31 -27.19
N ASP A 73 -40.41 -10.12 -28.22
CA ASP A 73 -39.94 -11.15 -29.17
C ASP A 73 -39.29 -12.35 -28.45
N GLU A 74 -38.33 -12.11 -27.55
CA GLU A 74 -37.62 -13.17 -26.80
C GLU A 74 -38.48 -13.87 -25.73
N ARG A 75 -39.50 -13.19 -25.20
CA ARG A 75 -40.46 -13.80 -24.24
C ARG A 75 -41.53 -14.63 -24.97
N LEU A 76 -41.87 -14.28 -26.22
CA LEU A 76 -42.70 -15.14 -27.09
C LEU A 76 -42.00 -16.45 -27.43
N GLU A 77 -40.67 -16.48 -27.45
CA GLU A 77 -39.88 -17.71 -27.68
C GLU A 77 -39.59 -18.50 -26.39
N SER A 78 -39.21 -17.84 -25.29
CA SER A 78 -38.75 -18.50 -24.06
C SER A 78 -39.40 -17.97 -22.77
N THR A 79 -39.72 -18.87 -21.84
CA THR A 79 -40.31 -18.57 -20.52
C THR A 79 -39.26 -18.19 -19.45
N ALA A 80 -38.07 -17.73 -19.87
CA ALA A 80 -37.00 -17.38 -18.96
C ALA A 80 -37.28 -16.04 -18.24
N PRO A 81 -37.10 -15.92 -16.91
CA PRO A 81 -37.33 -14.68 -16.19
C PRO A 81 -36.34 -13.59 -16.62
N ARG A 82 -36.85 -12.55 -17.27
CA ARG A 82 -36.12 -11.37 -17.76
C ARG A 82 -36.54 -10.12 -16.98
N PRO A 83 -35.68 -9.08 -16.87
CA PRO A 83 -35.99 -7.90 -16.07
C PRO A 83 -37.24 -7.13 -16.54
N SER A 84 -37.85 -6.42 -15.58
CA SER A 84 -38.88 -5.39 -15.81
C SER A 84 -38.35 -4.30 -16.74
N PRO A 85 -39.02 -3.98 -17.87
CA PRO A 85 -38.68 -2.82 -18.69
C PRO A 85 -39.11 -1.50 -18.03
N TRP A 86 -40.10 -1.54 -17.13
CA TRP A 86 -40.55 -0.40 -16.31
C TRP A 86 -39.48 0.08 -15.33
N ARG A 87 -38.49 -0.77 -15.04
CA ARG A 87 -37.34 -0.41 -14.21
C ARG A 87 -36.55 0.77 -14.79
N GLU A 88 -36.44 0.93 -16.11
CA GLU A 88 -35.75 2.07 -16.73
C GLU A 88 -36.55 3.39 -16.62
N LEU A 89 -37.87 3.30 -16.36
CA LEU A 89 -38.77 4.45 -16.17
C LEU A 89 -38.89 4.86 -14.70
N PHE A 90 -38.96 3.91 -13.76
CA PHE A 90 -39.13 4.17 -12.32
C PHE A 90 -37.83 4.16 -11.50
N SER A 91 -36.74 3.58 -12.01
CA SER A 91 -35.40 3.79 -11.45
C SER A 91 -34.48 4.34 -12.55
N GLY A 92 -34.19 5.64 -12.47
CA GLY A 92 -33.35 6.36 -13.44
C GLY A 92 -31.85 6.05 -13.33
N GLU A 93 -31.49 4.77 -13.25
CA GLU A 93 -30.14 4.25 -13.42
C GLU A 93 -30.14 2.99 -14.27
N ARG A 94 -29.28 2.95 -15.30
CA ARG A 94 -28.81 1.70 -15.90
C ARG A 94 -27.79 1.06 -14.95
N GLU A 95 -28.30 0.46 -13.88
CA GLU A 95 -27.49 -0.15 -12.81
C GLU A 95 -26.62 -1.29 -13.35
N GLN A 96 -25.29 -1.07 -13.41
CA GLN A 96 -24.33 -2.14 -13.64
C GLN A 96 -24.27 -3.04 -12.40
N ARG A 97 -24.50 -4.34 -12.59
CA ARG A 97 -24.50 -5.32 -11.48
C ARG A 97 -23.10 -5.50 -10.88
N ALA A 98 -23.00 -5.39 -9.57
CA ALA A 98 -21.84 -5.86 -8.81
C ALA A 98 -22.27 -6.55 -7.49
N GLY A 99 -21.84 -7.80 -7.30
CA GLY A 99 -21.52 -8.33 -5.96
C GLY A 99 -22.43 -9.37 -5.28
N TYR A 100 -23.73 -9.51 -5.60
CA TYR A 100 -24.61 -10.38 -4.79
C TYR A 100 -25.77 -11.07 -5.53
N PHE A 101 -26.32 -12.12 -4.92
CA PHE A 101 -27.50 -12.86 -5.37
C PHE A 101 -28.56 -12.97 -4.26
N LEU A 102 -29.84 -13.00 -4.60
CA LEU A 102 -30.94 -13.42 -3.70
C LEU A 102 -31.53 -14.76 -4.17
N SER A 103 -32.11 -15.52 -3.24
CA SER A 103 -32.98 -16.65 -3.55
C SER A 103 -34.22 -16.22 -4.34
N ARG A 104 -34.86 -17.14 -5.08
CA ARG A 104 -36.07 -16.85 -5.88
C ARG A 104 -37.25 -16.33 -5.05
N ASP A 105 -37.36 -16.76 -3.79
CA ASP A 105 -38.36 -16.31 -2.82
C ASP A 105 -37.92 -15.07 -2.01
N LYS A 106 -36.72 -14.52 -2.31
CA LYS A 106 -36.10 -13.33 -1.69
C LYS A 106 -35.83 -13.42 -0.18
N LYS A 107 -35.98 -14.59 0.46
CA LYS A 107 -35.73 -14.76 1.91
C LYS A 107 -34.26 -14.98 2.28
N LEU A 108 -33.40 -15.34 1.34
CA LEU A 108 -31.97 -15.57 1.57
C LEU A 108 -31.11 -14.70 0.65
N LEU A 109 -30.20 -13.94 1.24
CA LEU A 109 -29.13 -13.20 0.56
C LEU A 109 -27.89 -14.11 0.47
N PHE A 110 -27.50 -14.48 -0.74
CA PHE A 110 -26.28 -15.25 -1.02
C PHE A 110 -25.19 -14.30 -1.52
N MET A 111 -24.31 -13.91 -0.61
CA MET A 111 -23.01 -13.33 -0.95
C MET A 111 -21.99 -14.45 -1.15
N LEU A 112 -21.42 -14.55 -2.34
CA LEU A 112 -20.40 -15.52 -2.74
C LEU A 112 -19.23 -14.73 -3.36
N VAL A 113 -17.95 -14.99 -3.05
CA VAL A 113 -17.36 -16.12 -2.30
C VAL A 113 -16.36 -15.63 -1.25
N GLU A 114 -16.42 -16.23 -0.06
CA GLU A 114 -15.37 -16.21 0.97
C GLU A 114 -14.02 -16.70 0.39
N ALA A 115 -12.95 -15.91 0.51
CA ALA A 115 -11.65 -16.26 -0.05
C ALA A 115 -11.21 -17.68 0.38
N ARG A 116 -11.16 -18.59 -0.60
CA ARG A 116 -10.80 -20.00 -0.36
C ARG A 116 -9.41 -20.02 0.27
N ARG A 117 -9.28 -20.60 1.48
CA ARG A 117 -8.01 -20.70 2.20
C ARG A 117 -7.02 -21.64 1.48
N GLU A 118 -6.40 -21.16 0.41
CA GLU A 118 -4.98 -21.48 0.21
C GLU A 118 -4.21 -20.86 1.38
N ALA A 119 -3.35 -21.65 2.03
CA ALA A 119 -2.91 -21.37 3.40
C ALA A 119 -1.85 -20.25 3.53
N GLY A 120 -1.63 -19.45 2.48
CA GLY A 120 -0.65 -18.35 2.36
C GLY A 120 -0.89 -17.13 3.28
N ASN A 121 -1.59 -17.32 4.39
CA ASN A 121 -1.49 -16.45 5.56
C ASN A 121 -0.10 -16.53 6.18
N PHE A 122 0.19 -15.63 7.11
CA PHE A 122 1.47 -15.48 7.83
C PHE A 122 2.03 -16.75 8.52
N VAL A 123 1.24 -17.82 8.58
CA VAL A 123 1.58 -19.18 9.05
C VAL A 123 2.62 -19.86 8.14
N ASP A 124 2.60 -19.59 6.83
CA ASP A 124 3.56 -20.11 5.81
C ASP A 124 5.03 -19.88 6.20
N ASN A 125 5.29 -18.81 6.97
CA ASN A 125 6.62 -18.51 7.49
C ASN A 125 7.20 -19.65 8.36
N ARG A 126 6.36 -20.47 9.03
CA ARG A 126 6.85 -21.60 9.83
C ARG A 126 7.55 -22.67 8.98
N GLU A 127 7.00 -23.00 7.82
CA GLU A 127 7.64 -23.96 6.90
C GLU A 127 8.92 -23.38 6.31
N VAL A 128 8.87 -22.13 5.82
CA VAL A 128 10.03 -21.41 5.29
C VAL A 128 11.19 -21.36 6.30
N ILE A 129 10.87 -21.11 7.57
CA ILE A 129 11.85 -21.05 8.67
C ILE A 129 12.37 -22.45 9.02
N ALA A 130 11.50 -23.47 9.06
CA ALA A 130 11.93 -24.85 9.30
C ALA A 130 12.89 -25.32 8.20
N VAL A 131 12.59 -25.01 6.93
CA VAL A 131 13.48 -25.27 5.79
C VAL A 131 14.79 -24.49 5.92
N ALA A 132 14.76 -23.18 6.21
CA ALA A 132 15.98 -22.38 6.38
C ALA A 132 16.86 -22.92 7.53
N THR A 133 16.28 -23.23 8.69
CA THR A 133 17.00 -23.71 9.87
C THR A 133 17.56 -25.12 9.63
N THR A 134 16.83 -25.97 8.93
CA THR A 134 17.29 -27.30 8.52
C THR A 134 18.42 -27.19 7.49
N LEU A 135 18.32 -26.26 6.53
CA LEU A 135 19.37 -26.02 5.54
C LEU A 135 20.64 -25.46 6.19
N ALA A 136 20.52 -24.49 7.11
CA ALA A 136 21.63 -23.98 7.92
C ALA A 136 22.30 -25.13 8.70
N SER A 137 21.50 -26.00 9.31
CA SER A 137 21.97 -27.18 10.07
C SER A 137 22.77 -28.15 9.19
N ILE A 138 22.23 -28.50 8.03
CA ILE A 138 22.89 -29.40 7.07
C ILE A 138 24.18 -28.78 6.52
N LEU A 139 24.15 -27.53 6.06
CA LEU A 139 25.31 -26.84 5.49
C LEU A 139 26.42 -26.61 6.54
N THR A 140 26.05 -26.24 7.76
CA THR A 140 26.97 -26.09 8.90
C THR A 140 27.62 -27.42 9.24
N LEU A 141 26.83 -28.48 9.48
CA LEU A 141 27.38 -29.80 9.78
C LEU A 141 28.25 -30.34 8.65
N ALA A 142 27.83 -30.20 7.39
CA ALA A 142 28.60 -30.61 6.22
C ALA A 142 29.95 -29.87 6.12
N SER A 143 29.96 -28.55 6.36
CA SER A 143 31.19 -27.73 6.33
C SER A 143 32.22 -28.19 7.38
N VAL A 144 31.75 -28.44 8.62
CA VAL A 144 32.62 -28.93 9.69
C VAL A 144 33.10 -30.37 9.41
N VAL A 145 32.21 -31.28 8.97
CA VAL A 145 32.56 -32.67 8.64
C VAL A 145 33.56 -32.75 7.48
N TRP A 146 33.39 -31.92 6.44
CA TRP A 146 34.29 -31.84 5.29
C TRP A 146 35.72 -31.47 5.69
N LEU A 147 35.87 -30.46 6.57
CA LEU A 147 37.19 -29.98 6.98
C LEU A 147 37.89 -30.90 7.99
N PHE A 148 37.15 -31.47 8.95
CA PHE A 148 37.70 -32.41 9.95
C PHE A 148 37.84 -33.86 9.45
N LYS A 149 37.19 -34.22 8.34
CA LYS A 149 37.18 -35.58 7.74
C LYS A 149 36.75 -36.70 8.69
N ARG A 150 36.00 -36.38 9.75
CA ARG A 150 35.45 -37.31 10.75
C ARG A 150 34.10 -36.78 11.24
N VAL A 151 33.08 -37.64 11.33
CA VAL A 151 31.71 -37.22 11.67
C VAL A 151 31.49 -37.05 13.18
N THR A 152 32.16 -37.84 14.02
CA THR A 152 31.81 -37.99 15.44
C THR A 152 31.94 -36.70 16.27
N LYS A 153 33.03 -35.94 16.09
CA LYS A 153 33.27 -34.70 16.84
C LYS A 153 32.40 -33.54 16.37
N PRO A 154 32.23 -33.30 15.05
CA PRO A 154 31.23 -32.37 14.54
C PRO A 154 29.81 -32.69 15.01
N LEU A 155 29.41 -33.97 15.03
CA LEU A 155 28.09 -34.39 15.49
C LEU A 155 27.87 -34.11 16.99
N VAL A 156 28.89 -34.36 17.84
CA VAL A 156 28.85 -34.00 19.27
C VAL A 156 28.75 -32.48 19.47
N MET A 157 29.53 -31.70 18.72
CA MET A 157 29.48 -30.24 18.76
C MET A 157 28.09 -29.72 18.35
N PHE A 158 27.51 -30.30 17.29
CA PHE A 158 26.17 -29.96 16.81
C PHE A 158 25.06 -30.38 17.80
N ALA A 159 25.19 -31.52 18.47
CA ALA A 159 24.26 -31.94 19.52
C ALA A 159 24.27 -30.99 20.73
N VAL A 160 25.45 -30.49 21.14
CA VAL A 160 25.56 -29.47 22.20
C VAL A 160 24.99 -28.12 21.75
N LEU A 161 25.17 -27.74 20.49
CA LEU A 161 24.54 -26.56 19.90
C LEU A 161 22.99 -26.64 20.00
N LEU A 162 22.39 -27.75 19.56
CA LEU A 162 20.94 -27.96 19.64
C LEU A 162 20.43 -27.94 21.09
N LEU A 163 21.18 -28.50 22.05
CA LEU A 163 20.80 -28.43 23.47
C LEU A 163 20.87 -26.99 24.01
N SER A 164 21.89 -26.21 23.63
CA SER A 164 21.99 -24.80 24.02
C SER A 164 20.88 -23.94 23.38
N LEU A 165 20.41 -24.29 22.19
CA LEU A 165 19.21 -23.68 21.58
C LEU A 165 17.94 -24.01 22.39
N ALA A 166 17.80 -25.24 22.87
CA ALA A 166 16.70 -25.64 23.74
C ALA A 166 16.72 -24.92 25.10
N TRP A 167 17.90 -24.74 25.72
CA TRP A 167 18.06 -23.91 26.92
C TRP A 167 17.68 -22.45 26.66
N SER A 168 18.11 -21.89 25.53
CA SER A 168 17.79 -20.53 25.12
C SER A 168 16.28 -20.33 24.93
N LEU A 169 15.63 -21.24 24.20
CA LEU A 169 14.17 -21.26 24.04
C LEU A 169 13.44 -21.38 25.39
N GLY A 170 13.96 -22.16 26.33
CA GLY A 170 13.43 -22.25 27.70
C GLY A 170 13.47 -20.90 28.42
N ILE A 171 14.62 -20.24 28.45
CA ILE A 171 14.80 -18.90 29.08
C ILE A 171 13.89 -17.87 28.40
N VAL A 172 13.81 -17.86 27.08
CA VAL A 172 12.97 -16.93 26.31
C VAL A 172 11.47 -17.17 26.57
N THR A 173 11.05 -18.43 26.71
CA THR A 173 9.67 -18.79 27.08
C THR A 173 9.34 -18.31 28.50
N LEU A 174 10.28 -18.39 29.44
CA LEU A 174 10.11 -17.93 30.82
C LEU A 174 10.16 -16.39 30.98
N THR A 175 10.84 -15.67 30.08
CA THR A 175 11.06 -14.20 30.21
C THR A 175 10.15 -13.36 29.32
N ILE A 176 9.87 -13.82 28.09
CA ILE A 176 9.09 -13.07 27.09
C ILE A 176 7.75 -13.77 26.78
N GLY A 177 7.69 -15.10 26.91
CA GLY A 177 6.45 -15.88 26.74
C GLY A 177 5.90 -15.97 25.30
N HIS A 178 6.52 -15.28 24.34
CA HIS A 178 6.15 -15.29 22.93
C HIS A 178 7.38 -15.08 22.03
N LEU A 179 7.22 -15.30 20.72
CA LEU A 179 8.28 -15.11 19.72
C LEU A 179 7.79 -14.19 18.60
N THR A 180 8.56 -13.14 18.30
CA THR A 180 8.33 -12.28 17.13
C THR A 180 8.90 -12.91 15.85
N VAL A 181 8.55 -12.38 14.67
CA VAL A 181 9.13 -12.86 13.39
C VAL A 181 10.66 -12.80 13.40
N PHE A 182 11.23 -11.69 13.90
CA PHE A 182 12.68 -11.52 14.05
C PHE A 182 13.26 -12.57 15.02
N SER A 183 12.58 -12.82 16.15
CA SER A 183 12.97 -13.84 17.14
C SER A 183 13.03 -15.25 16.55
N VAL A 184 12.15 -15.57 15.59
CA VAL A 184 12.16 -16.87 14.93
C VAL A 184 13.23 -16.95 13.84
N MET A 185 13.48 -15.87 13.09
CA MET A 185 14.61 -15.80 12.13
C MET A 185 15.97 -16.04 12.81
N PHE A 186 16.12 -15.62 14.07
CA PHE A 186 17.33 -15.88 14.85
C PHE A 186 17.69 -17.36 14.96
N MET A 187 16.71 -18.28 14.94
CA MET A 187 16.96 -19.72 15.06
C MET A 187 17.89 -20.26 13.96
N SER A 188 17.82 -19.70 12.75
CA SER A 188 18.71 -20.05 11.63
C SER A 188 20.09 -19.37 11.74
N LEU A 189 20.12 -18.12 12.22
CA LEU A 189 21.36 -17.35 12.46
C LEU A 189 22.20 -18.00 13.58
N PHE A 190 21.54 -18.47 14.63
CA PHE A 190 22.15 -19.15 15.78
C PHE A 190 22.92 -20.41 15.39
N VAL A 191 22.45 -21.16 14.40
CA VAL A 191 23.14 -22.36 13.92
C VAL A 191 24.49 -22.02 13.29
N GLY A 192 24.60 -20.85 12.65
CA GLY A 192 25.86 -20.34 12.12
C GLY A 192 26.80 -19.79 13.21
N LEU A 193 26.28 -18.94 14.11
CA LEU A 193 27.07 -18.17 15.09
C LEU A 193 27.38 -18.92 16.40
N GLY A 194 26.47 -19.79 16.86
CA GLY A 194 26.61 -20.47 18.16
C GLY A 194 27.62 -21.63 18.15
N ILE A 195 27.99 -22.11 16.96
CA ILE A 195 28.92 -23.24 16.80
C ILE A 195 30.40 -22.81 16.89
N ASP A 196 30.67 -21.52 16.68
CA ASP A 196 32.01 -20.98 16.47
C ASP A 196 32.91 -21.11 17.72
N TYR A 197 32.32 -21.00 18.91
CA TYR A 197 33.01 -21.23 20.18
C TYR A 197 33.47 -22.69 20.32
N GLY A 198 32.67 -23.63 19.81
CA GLY A 198 33.04 -25.04 19.70
C GLY A 198 34.14 -25.27 18.65
N ILE A 199 34.08 -24.57 17.50
CA ILE A 199 35.10 -24.65 16.44
C ILE A 199 36.47 -24.19 16.96
N TYR A 200 36.55 -23.03 17.62
CA TYR A 200 37.81 -22.53 18.19
C TYR A 200 38.36 -23.45 19.28
N PHE A 201 37.49 -23.97 20.16
CA PHE A 201 37.90 -24.94 21.19
C PHE A 201 38.44 -26.23 20.55
N LEU A 202 37.70 -26.81 19.60
CA LEU A 202 38.06 -28.07 18.94
C LEU A 202 39.37 -27.97 18.15
N PHE A 203 39.57 -26.89 17.38
CA PHE A 203 40.82 -26.67 16.66
C PHE A 203 42.01 -26.55 17.60
N ARG A 204 41.87 -25.84 18.74
CA ARG A 204 42.97 -25.70 19.69
C ARG A 204 43.21 -26.99 20.48
N TYR A 205 42.16 -27.71 20.87
CA TYR A 205 42.27 -28.98 21.57
C TYR A 205 42.97 -30.06 20.72
N GLU A 206 42.65 -30.16 19.42
CA GLU A 206 43.39 -31.06 18.51
C GLU A 206 44.83 -30.56 18.23
N GLU A 207 45.08 -29.24 18.23
CA GLU A 207 46.44 -28.68 18.15
C GLU A 207 47.29 -29.05 19.38
N GLU A 208 46.77 -28.87 20.61
CA GLU A 208 47.49 -29.22 21.84
C GLU A 208 47.68 -30.74 22.00
N LYS A 209 46.77 -31.57 21.47
CA LYS A 209 46.98 -33.01 21.34
C LYS A 209 48.02 -33.38 20.28
N ALA A 210 48.10 -32.65 19.16
CA ALA A 210 49.15 -32.84 18.16
C ALA A 210 50.55 -32.49 18.71
N PHE A 211 50.62 -31.63 19.73
CA PHE A 211 51.83 -31.42 20.56
C PHE A 211 52.05 -32.49 21.65
N GLY A 212 51.33 -33.61 21.62
CA GLY A 212 51.55 -34.77 22.49
C GLY A 212 51.04 -34.63 23.93
N ARG A 213 50.24 -33.61 24.25
CA ARG A 213 49.65 -33.48 25.60
C ARG A 213 48.62 -34.58 25.87
N THR A 214 48.51 -34.98 27.14
CA THR A 214 47.42 -35.85 27.60
C THR A 214 46.07 -35.17 27.41
N ILE A 215 44.98 -35.94 27.25
CA ILE A 215 43.62 -35.45 26.99
C ILE A 215 43.21 -34.32 27.95
N HIS A 216 43.46 -34.50 29.25
CA HIS A 216 43.14 -33.51 30.28
C HIS A 216 44.01 -32.25 30.17
N ALA A 217 45.32 -32.40 30.00
CA ALA A 217 46.22 -31.25 29.84
C ALA A 217 45.97 -30.47 28.54
N ALA A 218 45.55 -31.14 27.47
CA ALA A 218 45.13 -30.50 26.22
C ALA A 218 43.85 -29.67 26.42
N ALA A 219 42.84 -30.20 27.11
CA ALA A 219 41.62 -29.47 27.43
C ALA A 219 41.87 -28.27 28.36
N GLU A 220 42.66 -28.45 29.42
CA GLU A 220 43.01 -27.40 30.38
C GLU A 220 43.82 -26.26 29.75
N VAL A 221 44.85 -26.59 28.96
CA VAL A 221 45.64 -25.58 28.24
C VAL A 221 44.81 -24.89 27.17
N THR A 222 43.87 -25.60 26.53
CA THR A 222 42.91 -24.99 25.59
C THR A 222 42.00 -23.99 26.30
N ALA A 223 41.40 -24.35 27.43
CA ALA A 223 40.58 -23.43 28.21
C ALA A 223 41.38 -22.19 28.65
N ARG A 224 42.63 -22.36 29.10
CA ARG A 224 43.50 -21.27 29.56
C ARG A 224 43.99 -20.36 28.43
N ARG A 225 44.42 -20.92 27.29
CA ARG A 225 45.01 -20.15 26.16
C ARG A 225 44.00 -19.66 25.12
N ALA A 226 42.87 -20.36 24.92
CA ALA A 226 41.83 -19.96 23.97
C ALA A 226 40.60 -19.33 24.65
N GLY A 227 40.23 -19.80 25.85
CA GLY A 227 39.06 -19.33 26.60
C GLY A 227 38.93 -17.80 26.72
N PRO A 228 39.98 -17.01 27.00
CA PRO A 228 39.87 -15.54 27.04
C PRO A 228 39.47 -14.90 25.69
N GLY A 229 39.92 -15.47 24.57
CA GLY A 229 39.52 -15.01 23.23
C GLY A 229 38.10 -15.44 22.85
N ILE A 230 37.72 -16.67 23.23
CA ILE A 230 36.36 -17.20 23.01
C ILE A 230 35.33 -16.48 23.90
N LEU A 231 35.71 -16.10 25.13
CA LEU A 231 34.89 -15.26 26.03
C LEU A 231 34.72 -13.85 25.47
N PHE A 232 35.77 -13.24 24.88
CA PHE A 232 35.59 -12.00 24.15
C PHE A 232 34.61 -12.19 22.99
N ALA A 233 34.79 -13.23 22.17
CA ALA A 233 33.97 -13.49 20.99
C ALA A 233 32.48 -13.56 21.38
N ALA A 234 32.17 -14.38 22.39
CA ALA A 234 30.83 -14.50 22.95
C ALA A 234 30.29 -13.18 23.53
N LEU A 235 31.06 -12.42 24.31
CA LEU A 235 30.60 -11.15 24.89
C LEU A 235 30.49 -10.02 23.86
N SER A 236 31.32 -10.03 22.82
CA SER A 236 31.28 -9.10 21.69
C SER A 236 30.05 -9.36 20.83
N ALA A 237 29.81 -10.62 20.45
CA ALA A 237 28.61 -11.02 19.70
C ALA A 237 27.33 -10.81 20.54
N ALA A 238 27.26 -11.38 21.75
CA ALA A 238 26.09 -11.24 22.63
C ALA A 238 25.81 -9.79 23.00
N GLY A 239 26.84 -8.99 23.28
CA GLY A 239 26.70 -7.57 23.57
C GLY A 239 26.30 -6.73 22.34
N THR A 240 26.70 -7.13 21.14
CA THR A 240 26.28 -6.49 19.87
C THR A 240 24.78 -6.67 19.60
N PHE A 241 24.20 -7.80 20.01
CA PHE A 241 22.74 -7.95 20.08
C PHE A 241 22.16 -7.27 21.34
N GLY A 242 22.88 -7.32 22.46
CA GLY A 242 22.48 -6.72 23.73
C GLY A 242 22.24 -5.22 23.64
N VAL A 243 23.09 -4.45 22.97
CA VAL A 243 22.88 -2.98 22.81
C VAL A 243 21.61 -2.61 22.05
N LEU A 244 20.95 -3.56 21.37
CA LEU A 244 19.64 -3.34 20.76
C LEU A 244 18.51 -3.25 21.81
N THR A 245 18.72 -3.72 23.05
CA THR A 245 17.77 -3.52 24.18
C THR A 245 17.70 -2.06 24.63
N LEU A 246 18.72 -1.25 24.30
CA LEU A 246 18.80 0.17 24.64
C LEU A 246 18.03 1.06 23.65
N THR A 247 17.28 0.48 22.71
CA THR A 247 16.59 1.21 21.63
C THR A 247 15.09 1.37 21.90
N GLU A 248 14.48 2.42 21.35
CA GLU A 248 13.06 2.77 21.62
C GLU A 248 12.04 1.78 21.04
N PHE A 249 12.45 0.85 20.15
CA PHE A 249 11.52 -0.03 19.43
C PHE A 249 11.50 -1.47 19.96
N ARG A 250 10.41 -1.84 20.65
CA ARG A 250 10.24 -3.13 21.37
C ARG A 250 10.59 -4.39 20.56
N GLY A 251 10.23 -4.47 19.28
CA GLY A 251 10.52 -5.67 18.47
C GLY A 251 12.03 -5.88 18.18
N ILE A 252 12.83 -4.81 18.28
CA ILE A 252 14.30 -4.86 18.20
C ILE A 252 14.89 -5.18 19.59
N VAL A 253 14.31 -4.65 20.66
CA VAL A 253 14.66 -4.95 22.06
C VAL A 253 14.49 -6.44 22.37
N GLU A 254 13.32 -7.01 22.11
CA GLU A 254 13.03 -8.44 22.35
C GLU A 254 13.93 -9.33 21.48
N PHE A 255 14.17 -8.96 20.23
CA PHE A 255 15.12 -9.66 19.36
C PHE A 255 16.55 -9.63 19.90
N GLY A 256 17.04 -8.46 20.29
CA GLY A 256 18.39 -8.27 20.84
C GLY A 256 18.61 -9.04 22.13
N PHE A 257 17.63 -9.04 23.03
CA PHE A 257 17.65 -9.84 24.25
C PHE A 257 17.71 -11.34 23.94
N ILE A 258 16.81 -11.84 23.09
CA ILE A 258 16.74 -13.25 22.69
C ILE A 258 18.08 -13.69 22.07
N ALA A 259 18.59 -12.93 21.10
CA ALA A 259 19.82 -13.26 20.40
C ALA A 259 21.05 -13.22 21.32
N GLY A 260 21.18 -12.15 22.11
CA GLY A 260 22.27 -11.97 23.07
C GLY A 260 22.30 -13.08 24.13
N MET A 261 21.17 -13.36 24.78
CA MET A 261 21.05 -14.44 25.77
C MET A 261 21.34 -15.81 25.16
N SER A 262 20.87 -16.07 23.93
CA SER A 262 21.15 -17.34 23.26
C SER A 262 22.64 -17.54 23.01
N ILE A 263 23.35 -16.49 22.57
CA ILE A 263 24.81 -16.55 22.35
C ILE A 263 25.56 -16.81 23.67
N LEU A 264 25.12 -16.22 24.79
CA LEU A 264 25.68 -16.52 26.11
C LEU A 264 25.43 -17.98 26.51
N MET A 265 24.24 -18.55 26.23
CA MET A 265 23.96 -19.97 26.48
C MET A 265 24.78 -20.90 25.57
N ALA A 266 24.97 -20.54 24.30
CA ALA A 266 25.87 -21.26 23.39
C ALA A 266 27.30 -21.27 23.92
N PHE A 267 27.83 -20.12 24.34
CA PHE A 267 29.15 -20.02 24.96
C PHE A 267 29.27 -20.89 26.22
N VAL A 268 28.30 -20.82 27.14
CA VAL A 268 28.28 -21.65 28.36
C VAL A 268 28.30 -23.13 28.01
N ALA A 269 27.45 -23.58 27.09
CA ALA A 269 27.40 -24.99 26.66
C ALA A 269 28.69 -25.43 25.93
N MET A 270 29.25 -24.58 25.06
CA MET A 270 30.46 -24.86 24.30
C MET A 270 31.74 -24.82 25.13
N MET A 271 31.76 -24.12 26.28
CA MET A 271 32.91 -24.10 27.21
C MET A 271 32.79 -25.09 28.38
N THR A 272 31.60 -25.64 28.66
CA THR A 272 31.39 -26.58 29.78
C THR A 272 31.01 -27.98 29.31
N LEU A 273 29.87 -28.13 28.63
CA LEU A 273 29.33 -29.42 28.21
C LEU A 273 30.11 -30.02 27.04
N PHE A 274 30.41 -29.23 26.00
CA PHE A 274 31.15 -29.72 24.84
C PHE A 274 32.54 -30.28 25.20
N PRO A 275 33.39 -29.59 26.00
CA PRO A 275 34.69 -30.15 26.41
C PRO A 275 34.55 -31.40 27.28
N ALA A 276 33.55 -31.46 28.17
CA ALA A 276 33.29 -32.63 29.00
C ALA A 276 32.94 -33.86 28.14
N VAL A 277 32.00 -33.73 27.20
CA VAL A 277 31.62 -34.82 26.28
C VAL A 277 32.77 -35.18 25.33
N LEU A 278 33.53 -34.20 24.84
CA LEU A 278 34.69 -34.41 23.98
C LEU A 278 35.82 -35.19 24.68
N VAL A 279 36.09 -34.90 25.95
CA VAL A 279 37.05 -35.64 26.79
C VAL A 279 36.56 -37.07 27.08
N ILE A 280 35.26 -37.27 27.32
CA ILE A 280 34.67 -38.61 27.49
C ILE A 280 34.77 -39.43 26.19
N LEU A 281 34.51 -38.81 25.04
CA LEU A 281 34.61 -39.43 23.72
C LEU A 281 36.06 -39.86 23.44
N ASP A 282 37.02 -38.94 23.53
CA ASP A 282 38.42 -39.25 23.24
C ASP A 282 39.03 -40.25 24.22
N ARG A 283 38.57 -40.28 25.49
CA ARG A 283 38.94 -41.34 26.45
C ARG A 283 38.46 -42.74 26.05
N ARG A 284 37.39 -42.85 25.27
CA ARG A 284 36.90 -44.14 24.72
C ARG A 284 37.58 -44.51 23.40
N THR A 285 37.98 -43.54 22.59
CA THR A 285 38.50 -43.78 21.22
C THR A 285 40.03 -43.74 21.11
N SER A 286 40.73 -43.18 22.09
CA SER A 286 42.21 -43.07 22.07
C SER A 286 42.85 -44.15 22.95
N PRO A 287 43.68 -45.06 22.42
CA PRO A 287 44.48 -45.96 23.26
C PRO A 287 45.46 -45.18 24.14
N ARG A 288 45.88 -45.77 25.26
CA ARG A 288 46.85 -45.19 26.21
C ARG A 288 48.28 -45.12 25.61
N VAL A 289 48.50 -44.23 24.65
CA VAL A 289 49.84 -43.92 24.15
C VAL A 289 50.52 -42.96 25.12
N VAL A 290 51.31 -43.51 26.03
CA VAL A 290 52.26 -42.73 26.83
C VAL A 290 53.52 -42.52 25.98
N LEU A 291 53.63 -41.35 25.36
CA LEU A 291 54.91 -40.90 24.79
C LEU A 291 55.75 -40.19 25.87
N PRO A 292 57.09 -40.27 25.80
CA PRO A 292 57.96 -39.51 26.71
C PRO A 292 57.68 -38.01 26.63
N ALA A 293 58.01 -37.28 27.71
CA ALA A 293 57.87 -35.83 27.73
C ALA A 293 58.75 -35.19 26.65
N ALA A 294 58.12 -34.78 25.55
CA ALA A 294 58.78 -34.03 24.49
C ALA A 294 59.39 -32.75 25.10
N THR A 295 60.67 -32.53 24.83
CA THR A 295 61.41 -31.39 25.38
C THR A 295 60.80 -30.06 24.91
N SER A 296 61.03 -28.99 25.68
CA SER A 296 60.51 -27.64 25.47
C SER A 296 61.11 -26.90 24.25
N GLY A 297 61.48 -27.63 23.20
CA GLY A 297 62.20 -27.11 22.03
C GLY A 297 61.35 -27.03 20.76
N GLY A 298 61.08 -25.80 20.31
CA GLY A 298 61.13 -25.46 18.88
C GLY A 298 60.19 -26.17 17.89
N GLY A 299 59.09 -26.79 18.33
CA GLY A 299 58.12 -27.47 17.46
C GLY A 299 57.53 -26.55 16.38
N ARG A 300 58.16 -26.56 15.19
CA ARG A 300 57.96 -25.59 14.11
C ARG A 300 56.56 -25.73 13.50
N ARG A 301 55.60 -24.94 14.00
CA ARG A 301 54.18 -24.97 13.61
C ARG A 301 54.04 -24.95 12.08
N PRO A 302 53.29 -25.89 11.45
CA PRO A 302 53.13 -25.90 10.01
C PRO A 302 52.26 -24.72 9.55
N GLY A 303 52.86 -23.83 8.75
CA GLY A 303 52.18 -22.71 8.10
C GLY A 303 51.34 -23.12 6.90
N VAL A 304 50.58 -22.18 6.34
CA VAL A 304 49.74 -22.40 5.15
C VAL A 304 50.46 -21.83 3.93
N ARG A 305 51.19 -22.70 3.21
CA ARG A 305 51.97 -22.34 2.00
C ARG A 305 51.22 -21.43 1.02
N THR A 306 49.91 -21.63 0.84
CA THR A 306 49.07 -20.81 -0.05
C THR A 306 48.92 -19.39 0.45
N LEU A 307 48.65 -19.18 1.75
CA LEU A 307 48.52 -17.86 2.35
C LEU A 307 49.89 -17.17 2.50
N GLU A 308 50.95 -17.94 2.71
CA GLU A 308 52.34 -17.43 2.70
C GLU A 308 52.71 -16.87 1.32
N ARG A 309 52.37 -17.59 0.23
CA ARG A 309 52.51 -17.08 -1.14
C ARG A 309 51.62 -15.86 -1.40
N LEU A 310 50.36 -15.86 -0.96
CA LEU A 310 49.45 -14.74 -1.19
C LEU A 310 49.95 -13.47 -0.48
N THR A 311 50.32 -13.58 0.80
CA THR A 311 50.82 -12.47 1.63
C THR A 311 52.23 -12.00 1.27
N ALA A 312 52.95 -12.69 0.38
CA ALA A 312 54.18 -12.17 -0.21
C ALA A 312 53.90 -10.93 -1.10
N TYR A 313 52.79 -10.95 -1.85
CA TYR A 313 52.31 -9.82 -2.67
C TYR A 313 51.63 -8.71 -1.83
N SER A 314 52.18 -8.43 -0.64
CA SER A 314 51.67 -7.46 0.34
C SER A 314 51.43 -6.07 -0.23
N HIS A 315 52.27 -5.60 -1.17
CA HIS A 315 52.05 -4.31 -1.84
C HIS A 315 50.79 -4.34 -2.71
N THR A 316 50.66 -5.34 -3.60
CA THR A 316 49.50 -5.51 -4.49
C THR A 316 48.20 -5.66 -3.71
N ILE A 317 48.20 -6.45 -2.63
CA ILE A 317 47.05 -6.58 -1.73
C ILE A 317 46.62 -5.22 -1.18
N LEU A 318 47.57 -4.41 -0.69
CA LEU A 318 47.25 -3.10 -0.11
C LEU A 318 46.81 -2.06 -1.16
N VAL A 319 47.31 -2.14 -2.40
CA VAL A 319 46.82 -1.31 -3.51
C VAL A 319 45.38 -1.69 -3.88
N VAL A 320 45.09 -2.98 -4.09
CA VAL A 320 43.73 -3.46 -4.37
C VAL A 320 42.77 -3.12 -3.24
N THR A 321 43.19 -3.33 -1.97
CA THR A 321 42.44 -2.93 -0.78
C THR A 321 42.05 -1.45 -0.83
N ARG A 322 42.99 -0.55 -1.16
CA ARG A 322 42.72 0.89 -1.28
C ARG A 322 41.73 1.18 -2.40
N VAL A 323 41.90 0.59 -3.58
CA VAL A 323 40.99 0.81 -4.73
C VAL A 323 39.57 0.37 -4.39
N VAL A 324 39.37 -0.85 -3.86
CA VAL A 324 38.04 -1.35 -3.46
C VAL A 324 37.42 -0.49 -2.35
N THR A 325 38.24 -0.02 -1.41
CA THR A 325 37.79 0.87 -0.32
C THR A 325 37.35 2.24 -0.84
N VAL A 326 38.09 2.84 -1.77
CA VAL A 326 37.70 4.12 -2.40
C VAL A 326 36.44 3.96 -3.25
N LEU A 327 36.32 2.88 -4.03
CA LEU A 327 35.10 2.58 -4.78
C LEU A 327 33.89 2.39 -3.85
N SER A 328 34.09 1.76 -2.69
CA SER A 328 33.05 1.57 -1.67
C SER A 328 32.63 2.90 -1.01
N LEU A 329 33.58 3.83 -0.78
CA LEU A 329 33.28 5.18 -0.27
C LEU A 329 32.53 6.04 -1.29
N VAL A 330 32.83 5.90 -2.59
CA VAL A 330 32.04 6.55 -3.65
C VAL A 330 30.66 5.92 -3.77
N ALA A 331 30.54 4.60 -3.63
CA ALA A 331 29.26 3.91 -3.64
C ALA A 331 28.38 4.20 -2.41
N LEU A 332 28.97 4.54 -1.25
CA LEU A 332 28.25 4.90 -0.02
C LEU A 332 27.27 6.07 -0.24
N SER A 333 27.65 7.11 -0.98
CA SER A 333 26.77 8.24 -1.30
C SER A 333 25.68 7.88 -2.33
N MET A 334 25.76 6.70 -2.94
CA MET A 334 24.83 6.21 -3.96
C MET A 334 23.81 5.20 -3.44
N VAL A 335 23.91 4.75 -2.18
CA VAL A 335 22.94 3.82 -1.58
C VAL A 335 21.69 4.57 -1.13
N ARG A 336 20.51 3.97 -1.38
CA ARG A 336 19.20 4.49 -0.95
C ARG A 336 18.56 3.56 0.07
N PHE A 337 17.71 4.14 0.91
CA PHE A 337 16.84 3.42 1.84
C PHE A 337 15.43 3.34 1.26
N ASP A 338 14.84 2.15 1.26
CA ASP A 338 13.46 1.86 0.89
C ASP A 338 12.60 1.73 2.15
N TYR A 339 11.72 2.72 2.35
CA TYR A 339 10.78 2.80 3.47
C TYR A 339 9.49 2.02 3.20
N ASN A 340 9.25 1.62 1.94
CA ASN A 340 7.99 1.02 1.54
C ASN A 340 7.92 -0.46 1.95
N ARG A 341 7.20 -0.70 3.06
CA ARG A 341 7.00 -2.04 3.63
C ARG A 341 6.24 -3.01 2.72
N LEU A 342 5.56 -2.53 1.67
CA LEU A 342 4.92 -3.38 0.66
C LEU A 342 5.95 -4.08 -0.23
N ASN A 343 7.10 -3.45 -0.51
CA ASN A 343 8.21 -4.06 -1.25
C ASN A 343 8.85 -5.25 -0.52
N LEU A 344 8.68 -5.35 0.80
CA LEU A 344 9.16 -6.45 1.64
C LEU A 344 8.30 -7.71 1.49
N GLN A 345 7.04 -7.57 1.04
CA GLN A 345 6.08 -8.66 0.94
C GLN A 345 6.38 -9.60 -0.25
N ALA A 346 5.81 -10.80 -0.20
CA ALA A 346 5.88 -11.74 -1.32
C ALA A 346 4.95 -11.27 -2.45
N LYS A 347 5.54 -10.80 -3.56
CA LYS A 347 4.89 -10.15 -4.74
C LYS A 347 3.81 -10.96 -5.49
N ARG A 348 3.40 -12.12 -4.98
CA ARG A 348 2.35 -13.00 -5.54
C ARG A 348 1.24 -13.34 -4.55
N THR A 349 1.29 -12.84 -3.32
CA THR A 349 0.19 -12.99 -2.35
C THR A 349 -1.01 -12.15 -2.80
N GLU A 350 -2.22 -12.71 -2.72
CA GLU A 350 -3.44 -12.03 -3.17
C GLU A 350 -3.63 -10.67 -2.46
N SER A 351 -3.37 -10.61 -1.15
CA SER A 351 -3.45 -9.38 -0.36
C SER A 351 -2.53 -8.27 -0.87
N ALA A 352 -1.27 -8.58 -1.19
CA ALA A 352 -0.33 -7.59 -1.76
C ALA A 352 -0.74 -7.17 -3.19
N VAL A 353 -1.32 -8.08 -3.98
CA VAL A 353 -1.85 -7.75 -5.31
C VAL A 353 -3.09 -6.84 -5.22
N TRP A 354 -3.95 -7.02 -4.23
CA TRP A 354 -5.08 -6.10 -3.99
C TRP A 354 -4.63 -4.75 -3.44
N GLU A 355 -3.68 -4.70 -2.51
CA GLU A 355 -3.12 -3.43 -2.02
C GLU A 355 -2.51 -2.62 -3.17
N LEU A 356 -1.73 -3.25 -4.05
CA LEU A 356 -1.17 -2.58 -5.23
C LEU A 356 -2.26 -2.06 -6.20
N LYS A 357 -3.40 -2.75 -6.33
CA LYS A 357 -4.55 -2.27 -7.12
C LYS A 357 -5.26 -1.09 -6.45
N ILE A 358 -5.36 -1.10 -5.12
CA ILE A 358 -5.99 -0.02 -4.33
C ILE A 358 -5.13 1.25 -4.43
N LEU A 359 -3.81 1.13 -4.25
CA LEU A 359 -2.87 2.24 -4.45
C LEU A 359 -2.89 2.77 -5.90
N ALA A 360 -3.00 1.88 -6.90
CA ALA A 360 -3.19 2.27 -8.30
C ALA A 360 -4.55 2.94 -8.59
N SER A 361 -5.49 2.95 -7.64
CA SER A 361 -6.76 3.67 -7.71
C SER A 361 -6.74 5.04 -7.02
N GLY A 362 -5.58 5.49 -6.51
CA GLY A 362 -5.46 6.77 -5.80
C GLY A 362 -6.17 6.79 -4.44
N ARG A 363 -6.29 5.63 -3.79
CA ARG A 363 -6.92 5.47 -2.47
C ARG A 363 -6.01 4.64 -1.57
N SER A 364 -6.11 4.85 -0.27
CA SER A 364 -5.59 3.91 0.73
C SER A 364 -6.69 2.97 1.25
N ALA A 365 -6.33 1.71 1.52
CA ALA A 365 -7.19 0.78 2.24
C ALA A 365 -7.30 1.11 3.75
N PHE A 366 -6.48 2.04 4.25
CA PHE A 366 -6.18 2.20 5.67
C PHE A 366 -6.35 3.64 6.14
N PRO A 367 -7.50 3.99 6.76
CA PRO A 367 -7.78 5.35 7.20
C PRO A 367 -7.09 5.73 8.51
N ALA A 368 -7.01 7.04 8.72
CA ALA A 368 -6.93 7.65 10.03
C ALA A 368 -8.22 7.46 10.84
N LEU A 369 -8.13 7.71 12.14
CA LEU A 369 -9.24 7.71 13.07
C LEU A 369 -9.10 8.93 13.99
N ALA A 370 -10.17 9.70 14.15
CA ALA A 370 -10.23 10.82 15.09
C ALA A 370 -11.53 10.76 15.91
N SER A 371 -11.56 11.40 17.07
CA SER A 371 -12.72 11.38 17.98
C SER A 371 -13.26 12.78 18.27
N ALA A 372 -14.56 12.87 18.50
CA ALA A 372 -15.24 14.10 18.88
C ALA A 372 -16.28 13.83 19.99
N ASP A 373 -16.41 14.72 20.97
CA ASP A 373 -17.21 14.47 22.18
C ASP A 373 -18.64 15.06 22.13
N GLY A 374 -19.02 15.64 20.99
CA GLY A 374 -20.38 16.12 20.71
C GLY A 374 -20.65 16.21 19.21
N LEU A 375 -21.91 16.46 18.82
CA LEU A 375 -22.29 16.55 17.40
C LEU A 375 -21.69 17.81 16.73
N ASP A 376 -21.64 18.93 17.46
CA ASP A 376 -21.04 20.18 16.98
C ASP A 376 -19.51 20.08 16.86
N ASP A 377 -18.85 19.41 17.81
CA ASP A 377 -17.41 19.10 17.76
C ASP A 377 -17.11 18.11 16.61
N LEU A 378 -17.97 17.10 16.41
CA LEU A 378 -17.87 16.18 15.28
C LEU A 378 -17.93 16.93 13.95
N GLN A 379 -18.90 17.84 13.80
CA GLN A 379 -19.04 18.63 12.59
C GLN A 379 -17.88 19.63 12.43
N ALA A 380 -17.47 20.32 13.49
CA ALA A 380 -16.35 21.26 13.44
C ALA A 380 -15.01 20.58 13.09
N LYS A 381 -14.70 19.42 13.71
CA LYS A 381 -13.51 18.62 13.40
C LYS A 381 -13.59 18.00 12.01
N ARG A 382 -14.72 17.40 11.61
CA ARG A 382 -14.94 16.89 10.24
C ARG A 382 -14.67 17.99 9.22
N ASP A 383 -15.28 19.15 9.42
CA ASP A 383 -15.18 20.28 8.51
C ASP A 383 -13.79 20.93 8.55
N ALA A 384 -12.99 20.73 9.59
CA ALA A 384 -11.58 21.14 9.66
C ALA A 384 -10.63 20.13 8.99
N PHE A 385 -10.82 18.83 9.22
CA PHE A 385 -10.05 17.78 8.52
C PHE A 385 -10.30 17.83 7.00
N MET A 386 -11.54 18.02 6.55
CA MET A 386 -11.90 18.23 5.13
C MET A 386 -11.38 19.55 4.51
N ARG A 387 -10.59 20.36 5.24
CA ARG A 387 -9.86 21.54 4.71
C ARG A 387 -8.36 21.29 4.53
N LEU A 388 -7.83 20.19 5.05
CA LEU A 388 -6.41 19.85 4.92
C LEU A 388 -6.06 19.54 3.46
N SER A 389 -4.77 19.62 3.13
CA SER A 389 -4.26 19.36 1.77
C SER A 389 -4.40 17.90 1.34
N THR A 390 -4.68 17.06 2.32
CA THR A 390 -4.36 15.64 2.38
C THR A 390 -5.62 14.78 2.51
N VAL A 391 -6.45 15.03 3.53
CA VAL A 391 -7.67 14.24 3.80
C VAL A 391 -8.62 14.19 2.60
N SER A 392 -8.85 12.99 2.07
CA SER A 392 -9.72 12.75 0.90
C SER A 392 -11.21 12.69 1.22
N ASP A 393 -11.56 12.13 2.38
CA ASP A 393 -12.93 11.90 2.84
C ASP A 393 -12.92 11.75 4.37
N VAL A 394 -13.99 12.14 5.04
CA VAL A 394 -14.19 11.93 6.48
C VAL A 394 -15.51 11.21 6.70
N VAL A 395 -15.41 9.92 7.01
CA VAL A 395 -16.55 9.04 7.24
C VAL A 395 -16.91 9.02 8.72
N SER A 396 -18.15 9.39 9.03
CA SER A 396 -18.70 9.50 10.38
C SER A 396 -20.17 9.06 10.39
N ILE A 397 -20.84 9.14 11.56
CA ILE A 397 -22.29 8.89 11.65
C ILE A 397 -23.13 9.86 10.81
N LEU A 398 -22.63 11.09 10.59
CA LEU A 398 -23.33 12.12 9.80
C LEU A 398 -23.51 11.69 8.34
N ASN A 399 -22.59 10.91 7.78
CA ASN A 399 -22.63 10.45 6.39
C ASN A 399 -23.76 9.45 6.11
N VAL A 400 -24.52 9.03 7.14
CA VAL A 400 -25.72 8.16 7.02
C VAL A 400 -27.02 8.95 7.19
N VAL A 401 -26.98 10.12 7.83
CA VAL A 401 -28.14 11.02 7.96
C VAL A 401 -28.25 11.84 6.66
N PRO A 402 -29.36 11.79 5.89
CA PRO A 402 -29.42 12.52 4.63
C PRO A 402 -29.45 14.03 4.85
N ASP A 403 -28.67 14.79 4.07
CA ASP A 403 -28.71 16.26 4.11
C ASP A 403 -29.97 16.82 3.40
N HIS A 404 -30.34 18.07 3.68
CA HIS A 404 -31.36 18.84 2.94
C HIS A 404 -32.74 18.13 2.81
N GLN A 405 -33.13 17.43 3.88
CA GLN A 405 -34.32 16.56 3.90
C GLN A 405 -35.63 17.31 3.62
N ALA A 406 -35.71 18.59 3.97
CA ALA A 406 -36.89 19.43 3.74
C ALA A 406 -37.19 19.58 2.24
N GLU A 407 -36.18 19.97 1.44
CA GLU A 407 -36.30 20.14 0.00
C GLU A 407 -36.59 18.82 -0.71
N LYS A 408 -35.86 17.76 -0.35
CA LYS A 408 -36.07 16.38 -0.84
C LYS A 408 -37.52 15.93 -0.58
N THR A 409 -38.06 16.25 0.59
CA THR A 409 -39.46 15.95 0.95
C THR A 409 -40.47 16.74 0.12
N VAL A 410 -40.21 18.02 -0.22
CA VAL A 410 -41.10 18.80 -1.11
C VAL A 410 -41.19 18.17 -2.50
N LEU A 411 -40.07 17.71 -3.06
CA LEU A 411 -40.05 17.04 -4.37
C LEU A 411 -40.77 15.69 -4.35
N ILE A 412 -40.57 14.91 -3.30
CA ILE A 412 -41.22 13.60 -3.14
C ILE A 412 -42.74 13.77 -2.96
N ARG A 413 -43.22 14.84 -2.28
CA ARG A 413 -44.64 15.23 -2.29
C ARG A 413 -45.13 15.63 -3.70
N GLY A 414 -44.27 16.23 -4.53
CA GLY A 414 -44.56 16.49 -5.95
C GLY A 414 -44.74 15.20 -6.76
N LEU A 415 -43.96 14.15 -6.49
CA LEU A 415 -44.20 12.81 -7.03
C LEU A 415 -45.50 12.19 -6.47
N ALA A 416 -45.83 12.45 -5.20
CA ALA A 416 -47.03 11.94 -4.53
C ALA A 416 -48.33 12.41 -5.21
N THR A 417 -48.41 13.65 -5.70
CA THR A 417 -49.62 14.15 -6.39
C THR A 417 -49.82 13.51 -7.77
N ILE A 418 -48.76 13.03 -8.42
CA ILE A 418 -48.82 12.42 -9.76
C ILE A 418 -49.00 10.90 -9.66
N LEU A 419 -48.16 10.22 -8.88
CA LEU A 419 -48.16 8.74 -8.81
C LEU A 419 -49.07 8.18 -7.71
N GLY A 420 -49.39 8.96 -6.67
CA GLY A 420 -50.27 8.53 -5.57
C GLY A 420 -51.69 8.14 -6.00
N PRO A 421 -52.33 8.86 -6.95
CA PRO A 421 -53.65 8.49 -7.48
C PRO A 421 -53.66 7.28 -8.43
N VAL A 422 -52.53 6.93 -9.07
CA VAL A 422 -52.49 5.93 -10.14
C VAL A 422 -52.84 4.53 -9.61
N ARG A 423 -53.82 3.88 -10.23
CA ARG A 423 -54.25 2.50 -9.94
C ARG A 423 -54.23 1.70 -11.23
N VAL A 424 -53.70 0.48 -11.17
CA VAL A 424 -53.59 -0.43 -12.31
C VAL A 424 -54.87 -1.26 -12.42
N ALA A 425 -55.48 -1.27 -13.60
CA ALA A 425 -56.67 -2.05 -13.91
C ALA A 425 -56.40 -3.57 -13.90
N PRO A 426 -57.45 -4.41 -13.74
CA PRO A 426 -57.32 -5.86 -13.85
C PRO A 426 -56.90 -6.32 -15.26
N ALA A 427 -56.55 -7.60 -15.39
CA ALA A 427 -56.28 -8.21 -16.68
C ALA A 427 -57.52 -8.18 -17.59
N THR A 428 -57.36 -7.70 -18.83
CA THR A 428 -58.28 -7.92 -19.94
C THR A 428 -57.68 -8.95 -20.89
N ASP A 429 -58.52 -9.79 -21.51
CA ASP A 429 -58.09 -10.61 -22.64
C ASP A 429 -57.66 -9.72 -23.81
N GLU A 430 -56.60 -10.10 -24.51
CA GLU A 430 -56.01 -9.28 -25.58
C GLU A 430 -56.60 -9.67 -26.95
N ASP A 431 -57.28 -8.71 -27.60
CA ASP A 431 -57.49 -8.78 -29.05
C ASP A 431 -56.15 -8.49 -29.78
N PRO A 432 -55.62 -9.40 -30.61
CA PRO A 432 -54.42 -9.13 -31.39
C PRO A 432 -54.61 -8.07 -32.48
N GLY A 433 -55.83 -7.63 -32.80
CA GLY A 433 -56.13 -6.52 -33.70
C GLY A 433 -55.41 -5.22 -33.31
N PRO A 434 -55.74 -4.60 -32.17
CA PRO A 434 -55.04 -3.44 -31.61
C PRO A 434 -53.50 -3.55 -31.57
N LEU A 435 -52.94 -4.68 -31.11
CA LEU A 435 -51.48 -4.85 -31.06
C LEU A 435 -50.86 -4.83 -32.46
N ARG A 436 -51.47 -5.49 -33.45
CA ARG A 436 -51.01 -5.46 -34.85
C ARG A 436 -51.11 -4.05 -35.45
N ALA A 437 -52.15 -3.30 -35.13
CA ALA A 437 -52.28 -1.90 -35.57
C ALA A 437 -51.17 -1.02 -34.97
N ALA A 438 -50.90 -1.13 -33.67
CA ALA A 438 -49.85 -0.39 -32.98
C ALA A 438 -48.46 -0.73 -33.55
N LEU A 439 -48.11 -2.02 -33.66
CA LEU A 439 -46.85 -2.48 -34.26
C LEU A 439 -46.68 -2.02 -35.72
N THR A 440 -47.77 -1.98 -36.50
CA THR A 440 -47.74 -1.50 -37.90
C THR A 440 -47.43 -0.01 -37.99
N SER A 441 -47.96 0.80 -37.06
CA SER A 441 -47.63 2.23 -36.99
C SER A 441 -46.17 2.44 -36.55
N VAL A 442 -45.72 1.75 -35.49
CA VAL A 442 -44.34 1.82 -35.00
C VAL A 442 -43.34 1.42 -36.08
N ARG A 443 -43.57 0.30 -36.79
CA ARG A 443 -42.73 -0.13 -37.92
C ARG A 443 -42.61 0.99 -38.96
N ARG A 444 -43.74 1.54 -39.42
CA ARG A 444 -43.78 2.61 -40.42
C ARG A 444 -43.02 3.87 -39.98
N ARG A 445 -43.08 4.26 -38.69
CA ARG A 445 -42.29 5.39 -38.18
C ARG A 445 -40.81 5.07 -38.04
N LEU A 446 -40.45 3.85 -37.62
CA LEU A 446 -39.06 3.39 -37.61
C LEU A 446 -38.47 3.35 -39.03
N ASP A 447 -39.23 2.93 -40.04
CA ASP A 447 -38.82 2.95 -41.45
C ASP A 447 -38.56 4.37 -41.97
N ILE A 448 -39.16 5.40 -41.38
CA ILE A 448 -38.86 6.82 -41.66
C ILE A 448 -37.60 7.23 -40.85
N ALA A 449 -37.54 6.89 -39.57
CA ALA A 449 -36.42 7.24 -38.69
C ALA A 449 -35.07 6.63 -39.12
N VAL A 450 -35.06 5.42 -39.68
CA VAL A 450 -33.86 4.81 -40.28
C VAL A 450 -33.30 5.64 -41.44
N ARG A 451 -34.18 6.27 -42.24
CA ARG A 451 -33.82 7.11 -43.39
C ARG A 451 -33.39 8.53 -43.01
N GLU A 452 -33.83 9.05 -41.85
CA GLU A 452 -33.38 10.34 -41.31
C GLU A 452 -32.22 10.24 -40.30
N ALA A 453 -31.81 9.04 -39.90
CA ALA A 453 -30.76 8.85 -38.90
C ALA A 453 -29.36 9.15 -39.45
N GLY A 454 -28.91 10.41 -39.32
CA GLY A 454 -27.55 10.86 -39.63
C GLY A 454 -26.44 10.36 -38.68
N ASP A 455 -26.61 9.18 -38.10
CA ASP A 455 -25.67 8.52 -37.18
C ASP A 455 -25.75 7.02 -37.45
N GLU A 456 -24.66 6.42 -37.92
CA GLU A 456 -24.65 5.04 -38.42
C GLU A 456 -25.04 4.03 -37.32
N THR A 457 -24.62 4.27 -36.08
CA THR A 457 -24.94 3.39 -34.94
C THR A 457 -26.42 3.48 -34.54
N ALA A 458 -27.00 4.69 -34.63
CA ALA A 458 -28.43 4.89 -34.40
C ALA A 458 -29.25 4.26 -35.53
N SER A 459 -28.85 4.46 -36.79
CA SER A 459 -29.55 3.88 -37.95
C SER A 459 -29.53 2.35 -37.93
N GLN A 460 -28.39 1.71 -37.63
CA GLN A 460 -28.30 0.26 -37.43
C GLN A 460 -29.23 -0.24 -36.31
N THR A 461 -29.32 0.50 -35.20
CA THR A 461 -30.17 0.11 -34.07
C THR A 461 -31.66 0.26 -34.40
N LEU A 462 -32.07 1.37 -35.03
CA LEU A 462 -33.44 1.59 -35.52
C LEU A 462 -33.82 0.55 -36.60
N ALA A 463 -32.90 0.18 -37.49
CA ALA A 463 -33.11 -0.88 -38.48
C ALA A 463 -33.16 -2.28 -37.86
N SER A 464 -32.60 -2.50 -36.67
CA SER A 464 -32.83 -3.73 -35.89
C SER A 464 -34.23 -3.73 -35.25
N ALA A 465 -34.68 -2.61 -34.70
CA ALA A 465 -36.02 -2.45 -34.13
C ALA A 465 -37.12 -2.61 -35.21
N ALA A 466 -36.96 -2.01 -36.39
CA ALA A 466 -37.89 -2.15 -37.52
C ALA A 466 -38.03 -3.61 -37.97
N ARG A 467 -36.91 -4.35 -38.09
CA ARG A 467 -36.92 -5.78 -38.42
C ARG A 467 -37.58 -6.65 -37.35
N ARG A 468 -37.44 -6.30 -36.05
CA ARG A 468 -38.15 -7.00 -34.97
C ARG A 468 -39.66 -6.69 -34.99
N ALA A 469 -40.05 -5.44 -35.18
CA ALA A 469 -41.46 -5.07 -35.36
C ALA A 469 -42.10 -5.83 -36.53
N GLN A 470 -41.36 -6.00 -37.64
CA GLN A 470 -41.79 -6.83 -38.76
C GLN A 470 -41.93 -8.31 -38.38
N SER A 471 -40.92 -8.93 -37.75
CA SER A 471 -41.01 -10.34 -37.34
C SER A 471 -42.17 -10.60 -36.36
N LEU A 472 -42.43 -9.67 -35.44
CA LEU A 472 -43.60 -9.73 -34.54
C LEU A 472 -44.92 -9.65 -35.34
N LEU A 473 -45.03 -8.75 -36.32
CA LEU A 473 -46.21 -8.66 -37.19
C LEU A 473 -46.44 -9.94 -38.00
N ASP A 474 -45.39 -10.57 -38.51
CA ASP A 474 -45.48 -11.82 -39.27
C ASP A 474 -45.90 -13.01 -38.39
N ARG A 475 -45.36 -13.10 -37.16
CA ARG A 475 -45.80 -14.09 -36.16
C ARG A 475 -47.27 -13.88 -35.73
N LEU A 476 -47.77 -12.64 -35.77
CA LEU A 476 -49.16 -12.28 -35.43
C LEU A 476 -50.15 -12.39 -36.62
N GLN A 477 -49.70 -12.80 -37.82
CA GLN A 477 -50.62 -13.12 -38.93
C GLN A 477 -51.29 -14.49 -38.74
N HIS A 478 -50.58 -15.46 -38.16
CA HIS A 478 -51.04 -16.86 -38.01
C HIS A 478 -51.14 -17.26 -36.53
N ILE A 479 -52.10 -16.68 -35.82
CA ILE A 479 -52.23 -16.83 -34.37
C ILE A 479 -52.86 -18.19 -34.00
N GLY A 480 -52.00 -19.17 -33.72
CA GLY A 480 -52.41 -20.40 -33.04
C GLY A 480 -52.75 -20.17 -31.56
N PRO A 481 -53.53 -21.06 -30.93
CA PRO A 481 -53.96 -20.92 -29.52
C PRO A 481 -52.79 -20.91 -28.53
N THR A 482 -51.66 -21.54 -28.88
CA THR A 482 -50.40 -21.49 -28.12
C THR A 482 -49.76 -20.10 -28.13
N THR A 483 -49.82 -19.38 -29.24
CA THR A 483 -49.29 -18.01 -29.37
C THR A 483 -50.17 -17.02 -28.61
N ALA A 484 -51.50 -17.13 -28.72
CA ALA A 484 -52.44 -16.30 -27.97
C ALA A 484 -52.23 -16.42 -26.45
N ARG A 485 -52.08 -17.65 -25.93
CA ARG A 485 -51.81 -17.87 -24.50
C ARG A 485 -50.46 -17.27 -24.06
N ARG A 486 -49.39 -17.44 -24.85
CA ARG A 486 -48.08 -16.82 -24.55
C ARG A 486 -48.16 -15.30 -24.54
N LEU A 487 -48.93 -14.69 -25.43
CA LEU A 487 -49.10 -13.23 -25.48
C LEU A 487 -49.78 -12.71 -24.20
N ALA A 488 -50.87 -13.37 -23.76
CA ALA A 488 -51.53 -13.07 -22.49
C ALA A 488 -50.63 -13.31 -21.26
N GLU A 489 -49.81 -14.38 -21.26
CA GLU A 489 -48.80 -14.64 -20.23
C GLU A 489 -47.76 -13.49 -20.14
N ILE A 490 -47.38 -12.89 -21.27
CA ILE A 490 -46.45 -11.75 -21.34
C ILE A 490 -47.13 -10.45 -20.89
N GLN A 491 -48.36 -10.18 -21.37
CA GLN A 491 -49.14 -9.01 -20.95
C GLN A 491 -49.33 -8.98 -19.42
N ALA A 492 -49.62 -10.14 -18.82
CA ALA A 492 -49.70 -10.29 -17.37
C ALA A 492 -48.38 -9.95 -16.67
N GLN A 493 -47.25 -10.50 -17.13
CA GLN A 493 -45.93 -10.20 -16.55
C GLN A 493 -45.58 -8.71 -16.63
N PHE A 494 -45.84 -8.05 -17.76
CA PHE A 494 -45.55 -6.62 -17.92
C PHE A 494 -46.41 -5.73 -17.01
N ARG A 495 -47.68 -6.06 -16.80
CA ARG A 495 -48.56 -5.38 -15.83
C ARG A 495 -48.09 -5.61 -14.39
N ASP A 496 -47.72 -6.83 -14.04
CA ASP A 496 -47.35 -7.19 -12.67
C ASP A 496 -45.98 -6.60 -12.29
N ASP A 497 -45.03 -6.54 -13.23
CA ASP A 497 -43.78 -5.76 -13.12
C ASP A 497 -44.08 -4.27 -12.91
N PHE A 498 -44.96 -3.66 -13.74
CA PHE A 498 -45.37 -2.26 -13.60
C PHE A 498 -45.97 -1.98 -12.22
N MET A 499 -46.88 -2.84 -11.76
CA MET A 499 -47.52 -2.74 -10.46
C MET A 499 -46.51 -2.85 -9.31
N ALA A 500 -45.56 -3.79 -9.38
CA ALA A 500 -44.56 -4.01 -8.34
C ALA A 500 -43.45 -2.93 -8.28
N ASP A 501 -43.14 -2.27 -9.39
CA ASP A 501 -42.27 -1.09 -9.42
C ASP A 501 -43.03 0.17 -8.97
N LEU A 502 -44.26 0.40 -9.44
CA LEU A 502 -45.12 1.52 -9.02
C LEU A 502 -45.43 1.49 -7.52
N GLN A 503 -45.79 0.33 -6.95
CA GLN A 503 -46.02 0.17 -5.50
C GLN A 503 -44.78 0.48 -4.68
N ARG A 504 -43.57 0.15 -5.17
CA ARG A 504 -42.30 0.46 -4.50
C ARG A 504 -41.99 1.95 -4.52
N VAL A 505 -42.37 2.66 -5.58
CA VAL A 505 -42.31 4.12 -5.58
C VAL A 505 -43.35 4.69 -4.61
N GLN A 506 -44.62 4.28 -4.73
CA GLN A 506 -45.74 4.75 -3.91
C GLN A 506 -45.49 4.60 -2.39
N SER A 507 -44.89 3.51 -1.93
CA SER A 507 -44.56 3.31 -0.50
C SER A 507 -43.48 4.27 0.03
N ASN A 508 -42.74 4.96 -0.85
CA ASN A 508 -41.72 5.94 -0.50
C ASN A 508 -42.16 7.40 -0.72
N LEU A 509 -43.40 7.65 -1.14
CA LEU A 509 -43.90 9.01 -1.44
C LEU A 509 -44.26 9.87 -0.20
N ALA A 510 -44.05 9.34 1.01
CA ALA A 510 -44.32 10.04 2.28
C ALA A 510 -43.16 9.86 3.29
N PRO A 511 -41.94 10.37 2.98
CA PRO A 511 -40.79 10.25 3.88
C PRO A 511 -40.99 11.06 5.16
N ARG A 512 -40.34 10.60 6.24
CA ARG A 512 -40.21 11.34 7.50
C ARG A 512 -38.78 11.88 7.63
N PRO A 513 -38.55 12.98 8.35
CA PRO A 513 -37.20 13.38 8.73
C PRO A 513 -36.52 12.26 9.54
N MET A 514 -35.22 12.06 9.30
CA MET A 514 -34.38 11.12 10.05
C MET A 514 -33.25 11.86 10.76
N THR A 515 -33.02 11.51 12.03
CA THR A 515 -31.93 11.99 12.87
C THR A 515 -30.97 10.84 13.21
N VAL A 516 -29.88 11.13 13.93
CA VAL A 516 -28.95 10.10 14.44
C VAL A 516 -29.66 9.11 15.38
N ALA A 517 -30.74 9.53 16.08
CA ALA A 517 -31.51 8.67 16.97
C ALA A 517 -32.44 7.69 16.23
N ASP A 518 -32.74 7.94 14.95
CA ASP A 518 -33.58 7.07 14.11
C ASP A 518 -32.76 6.00 13.36
N LEU A 519 -31.43 5.98 13.52
CA LEU A 519 -30.53 5.04 12.85
C LEU A 519 -30.47 3.67 13.56
N PRO A 520 -30.38 2.55 12.81
CA PRO A 520 -30.22 1.21 13.38
C PRO A 520 -28.99 1.09 14.29
N GLU A 521 -29.10 0.29 15.36
CA GLU A 521 -28.05 0.18 16.38
C GLU A 521 -26.73 -0.37 15.80
N GLU A 522 -26.79 -1.17 14.74
CA GLU A 522 -25.65 -1.72 13.99
C GLU A 522 -24.87 -0.66 13.20
N VAL A 523 -25.48 0.50 12.93
CA VAL A 523 -24.82 1.67 12.34
C VAL A 523 -24.27 2.53 13.47
N THR A 524 -25.10 2.86 14.46
CA THR A 524 -24.74 3.72 15.59
C THR A 524 -23.55 3.16 16.37
N ARG A 525 -23.52 1.86 16.68
CA ARG A 525 -22.39 1.17 17.34
C ARG A 525 -21.06 1.17 16.57
N LYS A 526 -21.04 1.55 15.28
CA LYS A 526 -19.79 1.68 14.49
C LYS A 526 -19.13 3.05 14.58
N PHE A 527 -19.92 4.09 14.87
CA PHE A 527 -19.47 5.48 14.87
C PHE A 527 -19.72 6.23 16.19
N VAL A 528 -20.42 5.63 17.16
CA VAL A 528 -20.70 6.21 18.48
C VAL A 528 -20.25 5.24 19.57
N GLY A 529 -19.38 5.70 20.45
CA GLY A 529 -18.88 4.97 21.61
C GLY A 529 -19.88 4.95 22.78
N ARG A 530 -19.65 4.06 23.75
CA ARG A 530 -20.49 3.95 24.97
C ARG A 530 -20.47 5.22 25.85
N SER A 531 -19.52 6.11 25.64
CA SER A 531 -19.41 7.44 26.28
C SER A 531 -20.25 8.53 25.61
N GLY A 532 -20.81 8.28 24.41
CA GLY A 532 -21.35 9.31 23.52
C GLY A 532 -20.33 9.89 22.53
N THR A 533 -19.03 9.64 22.72
CA THR A 533 -17.96 10.08 21.81
C THR A 533 -18.12 9.50 20.41
N PHE A 534 -18.04 10.34 19.40
CA PHE A 534 -18.15 10.00 17.98
C PHE A 534 -16.79 9.64 17.36
N LEU A 535 -16.81 8.75 16.36
CA LEU A 535 -15.65 8.33 15.57
C LEU A 535 -15.73 8.92 14.15
N MET A 536 -14.63 9.52 13.70
CA MET A 536 -14.36 9.89 12.32
C MET A 536 -13.28 8.95 11.74
N GLN A 537 -13.42 8.57 10.47
CA GLN A 537 -12.40 7.86 9.71
C GLN A 537 -11.92 8.76 8.57
N LEU A 538 -10.66 9.22 8.63
CA LEU A 538 -10.12 10.20 7.69
C LEU A 538 -9.30 9.45 6.63
N TYR A 539 -9.77 9.43 5.38
CA TYR A 539 -9.22 8.56 4.35
C TYR A 539 -8.05 9.21 3.59
N PRO A 540 -6.93 8.49 3.41
CA PRO A 540 -5.79 8.98 2.62
C PRO A 540 -6.04 9.01 1.09
N SER A 541 -5.67 10.10 0.43
CA SER A 541 -5.62 10.20 -1.06
C SER A 541 -4.22 10.08 -1.68
N VAL A 542 -3.16 9.89 -0.89
CA VAL A 542 -1.88 9.33 -1.37
C VAL A 542 -1.54 7.94 -0.87
N ASN A 543 -0.54 7.43 -1.58
CA ASN A 543 0.36 6.39 -1.14
C ASN A 543 1.02 6.66 0.22
N THR A 544 0.32 6.32 1.30
CA THR A 544 0.85 6.21 2.68
C THR A 544 1.88 5.08 2.88
N TRP A 545 2.44 4.50 1.81
CA TRP A 545 3.58 3.58 1.87
C TRP A 545 4.90 4.21 1.40
N ASP A 546 4.88 5.41 0.82
CA ASP A 546 6.11 6.19 0.61
C ASP A 546 6.48 6.99 1.88
N ARG A 547 7.75 7.39 2.05
CA ARG A 547 8.21 8.12 3.25
C ARG A 547 7.67 9.53 3.31
N ASP A 548 7.94 10.30 2.27
CA ASP A 548 7.61 11.73 2.22
C ASP A 548 6.10 11.91 2.07
N GLY A 549 5.49 10.97 1.33
CA GLY A 549 4.10 10.53 1.49
C GLY A 549 3.69 10.42 2.96
N VAL A 550 4.02 9.34 3.67
CA VAL A 550 3.49 9.09 5.03
C VAL A 550 3.99 10.04 6.15
N ALA A 551 4.48 11.24 5.84
CA ALA A 551 5.00 12.22 6.80
C ALA A 551 4.09 13.45 7.05
N GLN A 552 3.38 13.98 6.05
CA GLN A 552 2.80 15.33 6.15
C GLN A 552 1.34 15.39 6.66
N PHE A 553 0.50 14.35 6.60
CA PHE A 553 -0.80 14.23 7.32
C PHE A 553 -0.63 13.68 8.73
N VAL A 554 0.51 13.07 9.08
CA VAL A 554 0.97 13.06 10.48
C VAL A 554 1.03 14.50 10.97
N SER A 555 1.60 15.40 10.17
CA SER A 555 1.77 16.81 10.53
C SER A 555 0.47 17.64 10.41
N GLU A 556 -0.31 17.44 9.35
CA GLU A 556 -1.54 18.18 9.06
C GLU A 556 -2.73 17.69 9.91
N LEU A 557 -2.89 16.38 10.15
CA LEU A 557 -3.91 15.90 11.09
C LEU A 557 -3.60 16.37 12.51
N ARG A 558 -2.33 16.30 12.94
CA ARG A 558 -1.91 16.78 14.26
C ARG A 558 -1.99 18.31 14.41
N SER A 559 -2.15 19.06 13.32
CA SER A 559 -2.43 20.51 13.40
C SER A 559 -3.90 20.82 13.68
N VAL A 560 -4.81 19.86 13.40
CA VAL A 560 -6.25 19.95 13.72
C VAL A 560 -6.57 19.24 15.05
N ASP A 561 -6.00 18.07 15.30
CA ASP A 561 -6.14 17.33 16.56
C ASP A 561 -4.85 16.51 16.84
N PRO A 562 -4.10 16.80 17.92
CA PRO A 562 -2.83 16.13 18.20
C PRO A 562 -2.99 14.65 18.63
N THR A 563 -4.21 14.18 18.89
CA THR A 563 -4.50 12.82 19.39
C THR A 563 -4.85 11.80 18.30
N VAL A 564 -4.82 12.23 17.03
CA VAL A 564 -5.27 11.44 15.88
C VAL A 564 -4.57 10.08 15.75
N THR A 565 -5.37 9.10 15.32
CA THR A 565 -5.05 7.68 15.35
C THR A 565 -5.40 6.97 14.02
N GLY A 566 -5.52 5.63 13.95
CA GLY A 566 -5.81 4.85 12.71
C GLY A 566 -4.63 4.58 11.74
N SER A 567 -4.29 3.30 11.50
CA SER A 567 -3.15 2.76 10.71
C SER A 567 -1.91 3.64 10.35
N PRO A 568 -1.88 4.63 9.42
CA PRO A 568 -0.57 4.99 8.82
C PRO A 568 0.52 5.78 9.63
N VAL A 569 0.27 6.34 10.83
CA VAL A 569 1.31 6.84 11.79
C VAL A 569 1.84 5.70 12.67
N ILE A 570 1.14 4.57 12.82
CA ILE A 570 1.88 3.33 13.16
C ILE A 570 2.86 3.03 12.05
N GLY A 571 2.52 3.31 10.79
CA GLY A 571 3.50 3.32 9.69
C GLY A 571 4.65 4.31 9.95
N TYR A 572 4.34 5.60 10.07
CA TYR A 572 5.32 6.67 10.21
C TYR A 572 6.17 6.59 11.49
N GLU A 573 5.56 6.68 12.68
CA GLU A 573 6.33 6.73 13.93
C GLU A 573 7.01 5.39 14.24
N ALA A 574 6.37 4.23 13.96
CA ALA A 574 7.12 2.97 14.12
C ALA A 574 8.26 2.86 13.09
N GLY A 575 8.08 3.37 11.87
CA GLY A 575 9.15 3.47 10.86
C GLY A 575 10.29 4.39 11.30
N ARG A 576 9.96 5.55 11.88
CA ARG A 576 10.91 6.54 12.42
C ARG A 576 11.63 6.02 13.67
N MET A 577 10.92 5.36 14.58
CA MET A 577 11.50 4.70 15.75
C MET A 577 12.39 3.52 15.34
N MET A 578 12.00 2.73 14.33
CA MET A 578 12.85 1.70 13.73
C MET A 578 14.13 2.31 13.12
N GLU A 579 14.00 3.34 12.29
CA GLU A 579 15.12 4.04 11.65
C GLU A 579 16.12 4.56 12.70
N ARG A 580 15.64 5.28 13.71
CA ARG A 580 16.44 5.71 14.87
C ARG A 580 17.10 4.53 15.56
N ALA A 581 16.33 3.52 15.97
CA ALA A 581 16.82 2.34 16.66
C ALA A 581 17.92 1.59 15.88
N TYR A 582 17.83 1.55 14.55
CA TYR A 582 18.85 0.96 13.70
C TYR A 582 20.13 1.79 13.63
N PHE A 583 20.05 3.12 13.49
CA PHE A 583 21.24 3.98 13.52
C PHE A 583 21.92 3.97 14.89
N GLU A 584 21.14 4.12 15.96
CA GLU A 584 21.63 4.06 17.34
C GLU A 584 22.23 2.70 17.69
N GLY A 585 21.52 1.60 17.40
CA GLY A 585 22.02 0.24 17.62
C GLY A 585 23.30 -0.08 16.85
N THR A 586 23.46 0.45 15.62
CA THR A 586 24.70 0.34 14.83
C THR A 586 25.85 1.11 15.49
N LEU A 587 25.60 2.32 15.99
CA LEU A 587 26.59 3.13 16.70
C LEU A 587 26.98 2.50 18.05
N TYR A 588 26.01 2.03 18.83
CA TYR A 588 26.26 1.36 20.11
C TYR A 588 27.06 0.06 19.91
N ALA A 589 26.76 -0.72 18.87
CA ALA A 589 27.54 -1.92 18.52
C ALA A 589 28.99 -1.58 18.18
N LEU A 590 29.21 -0.57 17.31
CA LEU A 590 30.54 -0.11 16.93
C LEU A 590 31.37 0.37 18.14
N VAL A 591 30.76 1.17 19.02
CA VAL A 591 31.40 1.68 20.24
C VAL A 591 31.70 0.56 21.22
N LEU A 592 30.74 -0.35 21.46
CA LEU A 592 30.93 -1.50 22.35
C LEU A 592 32.09 -2.39 21.88
N VAL A 593 32.10 -2.79 20.60
CA VAL A 593 33.15 -3.64 20.03
C VAL A 593 34.53 -2.96 20.14
N LEU A 594 34.61 -1.66 19.86
CA LEU A 594 35.85 -0.89 20.01
C LEU A 594 36.33 -0.83 21.47
N VAL A 595 35.42 -0.59 22.43
CA VAL A 595 35.73 -0.56 23.87
C VAL A 595 36.18 -1.93 24.37
N LEU A 596 35.45 -3.01 24.06
CA LEU A 596 35.81 -4.37 24.44
C LEU A 596 37.18 -4.76 23.86
N ALA A 597 37.44 -4.47 22.58
CA ALA A 597 38.72 -4.77 21.93
C ALA A 597 39.86 -3.91 22.51
N GLY A 598 39.57 -2.68 22.94
CA GLY A 598 40.49 -1.83 23.71
C GLY A 598 40.84 -2.42 25.09
N LEU A 599 39.84 -2.91 25.83
CA LEU A 599 40.02 -3.52 27.14
C LEU A 599 40.86 -4.80 27.09
N VAL A 600 40.69 -5.62 26.05
CA VAL A 600 41.47 -6.86 25.85
C VAL A 600 42.90 -6.55 25.38
N LEU A 601 43.07 -5.80 24.29
CA LEU A 601 44.39 -5.61 23.66
C LEU A 601 45.24 -4.50 24.30
N ARG A 602 44.63 -3.54 25.01
CA ARG A 602 45.26 -2.45 25.79
C ARG A 602 46.18 -1.48 25.04
N ARG A 603 46.50 -1.73 23.76
CA ARG A 603 47.30 -0.87 22.89
C ARG A 603 46.44 -0.43 21.70
N TRP A 604 46.21 0.88 21.56
CA TRP A 604 45.31 1.44 20.54
C TRP A 604 45.66 0.98 19.11
N ARG A 605 46.96 0.87 18.77
CA ARG A 605 47.42 0.40 17.45
C ARG A 605 46.96 -1.02 17.13
N THR A 606 47.05 -1.95 18.08
CA THR A 606 46.59 -3.33 17.88
C THR A 606 45.07 -3.44 17.95
N THR A 607 44.40 -2.59 18.74
CA THR A 607 42.94 -2.48 18.74
C THR A 607 42.41 -2.03 17.38
N LEU A 608 42.98 -0.96 16.79
CA LEU A 608 42.61 -0.51 15.44
C LEU A 608 42.85 -1.59 14.38
N LEU A 609 43.94 -2.37 14.48
CA LEU A 609 44.17 -3.51 13.58
C LEU A 609 43.17 -4.64 13.78
N ALA A 610 42.77 -4.95 15.01
CA ALA A 610 41.77 -5.99 15.29
C ALA A 610 40.36 -5.62 14.80
N VAL A 611 39.98 -4.33 14.86
CA VAL A 611 38.69 -3.86 14.33
C VAL A 611 38.74 -3.44 12.85
N LEU A 612 39.90 -3.49 12.20
CA LEU A 612 40.03 -3.13 10.78
C LEU A 612 39.19 -4.04 9.84
N PRO A 613 39.12 -5.38 10.03
CA PRO A 613 38.27 -6.24 9.22
C PRO A 613 36.77 -5.94 9.37
N MET A 614 36.35 -5.46 10.54
CA MET A 614 34.98 -5.00 10.80
C MET A 614 34.65 -3.73 9.99
N VAL A 615 35.53 -2.71 10.03
CA VAL A 615 35.34 -1.47 9.25
C VAL A 615 35.36 -1.77 7.74
N LEU A 616 36.36 -2.53 7.26
CA LEU A 616 36.48 -2.86 5.84
C LEU A 616 35.34 -3.77 5.37
N GLY A 617 34.96 -4.79 6.14
CA GLY A 617 33.86 -5.70 5.81
C GLY A 617 32.53 -4.95 5.66
N THR A 618 32.18 -4.11 6.63
CA THR A 618 30.96 -3.28 6.58
C THR A 618 30.97 -2.33 5.39
N LEU A 619 32.07 -1.61 5.17
CA LEU A 619 32.19 -0.64 4.07
C LEU A 619 32.13 -1.32 2.69
N TRP A 620 32.83 -2.44 2.50
CA TRP A 620 32.80 -3.21 1.25
C TRP A 620 31.43 -3.83 1.00
N THR A 621 30.69 -4.22 2.05
CA THR A 621 29.30 -4.68 1.93
C THR A 621 28.44 -3.59 1.30
N ILE A 622 28.49 -2.37 1.87
CA ILE A 622 27.72 -1.22 1.37
C ILE A 622 28.13 -0.87 -0.07
N GLY A 623 29.42 -0.94 -0.39
CA GLY A 623 29.91 -0.76 -1.75
C GLY A 623 29.39 -1.78 -2.78
N VAL A 624 29.12 -3.01 -2.35
CA VAL A 624 28.59 -4.10 -3.18
C VAL A 624 27.06 -4.06 -3.30
N MET A 625 26.33 -3.44 -2.37
CA MET A 625 24.86 -3.39 -2.38
C MET A 625 24.28 -2.89 -3.71
N ARG A 626 24.71 -1.70 -4.17
CA ARG A 626 24.14 -1.08 -5.38
C ARG A 626 24.41 -1.89 -6.66
N PRO A 627 25.63 -2.41 -6.93
CA PRO A 627 25.87 -3.36 -8.03
C PRO A 627 25.01 -4.64 -7.99
N VAL A 628 24.65 -5.13 -6.80
CA VAL A 628 23.80 -6.32 -6.62
C VAL A 628 22.29 -5.98 -6.65
N GLY A 629 21.93 -4.70 -6.82
CA GLY A 629 20.53 -4.24 -6.84
C GLY A 629 19.88 -4.16 -5.46
N LEU A 630 20.66 -4.14 -4.38
CA LEU A 630 20.18 -4.04 -3.01
C LEU A 630 20.09 -2.58 -2.53
N SER A 631 18.95 -2.25 -1.93
CA SER A 631 18.75 -1.07 -1.08
C SER A 631 18.86 -1.45 0.40
N PHE A 632 19.08 -0.44 1.25
CA PHE A 632 18.72 -0.58 2.66
C PHE A 632 17.19 -0.57 2.78
N ASN A 633 16.63 -1.32 3.73
CA ASN A 633 15.21 -1.34 4.02
C ASN A 633 14.96 -1.75 5.48
N LEU A 634 13.74 -1.51 5.98
CA LEU A 634 13.36 -1.77 7.39
C LEU A 634 13.58 -3.22 7.85
N ALA A 635 13.71 -4.20 6.95
CA ALA A 635 14.00 -5.59 7.32
C ALA A 635 15.50 -5.97 7.25
N ASN A 636 16.34 -5.25 6.51
CA ASN A 636 17.77 -5.59 6.32
C ASN A 636 18.77 -4.64 7.00
N VAL A 637 18.40 -3.42 7.39
CA VAL A 637 19.37 -2.43 7.94
C VAL A 637 20.06 -2.92 9.21
N TRP A 638 19.36 -3.65 10.07
CA TRP A 638 19.93 -4.23 11.30
C TRP A 638 20.94 -5.36 11.04
N ALA A 639 21.20 -5.74 9.78
CA ALA A 639 22.39 -6.53 9.44
C ALA A 639 23.70 -5.84 9.84
N LEU A 640 23.73 -4.50 9.89
CA LEU A 640 24.96 -3.75 10.16
C LEU A 640 25.58 -4.08 11.53
N PRO A 641 24.85 -4.06 12.67
CA PRO A 641 25.33 -4.63 13.94
C PRO A 641 25.87 -6.06 13.81
N LEU A 642 25.16 -6.98 13.13
CA LEU A 642 25.57 -8.38 13.03
C LEU A 642 26.88 -8.54 12.24
N ILE A 643 27.03 -7.82 11.13
CA ILE A 643 28.25 -7.79 10.32
C ILE A 643 29.40 -7.21 11.15
N ILE A 644 29.14 -6.15 11.92
CA ILE A 644 30.10 -5.54 12.84
C ILE A 644 30.60 -6.57 13.88
N GLY A 645 29.69 -7.26 14.56
CA GLY A 645 30.03 -8.27 15.57
C GLY A 645 30.85 -9.43 15.00
N ALA A 646 30.37 -10.07 13.92
CA ALA A 646 31.03 -11.24 13.33
C ALA A 646 32.39 -10.90 12.69
N ALA A 647 32.50 -9.77 11.96
CA ALA A 647 33.76 -9.39 11.33
C ALA A 647 34.83 -8.93 12.35
N ALA A 648 34.42 -8.40 13.50
CA ALA A 648 35.33 -8.08 14.60
C ALA A 648 35.88 -9.34 15.29
N GLU A 649 35.07 -10.40 15.40
CA GLU A 649 35.49 -11.69 15.95
C GLU A 649 36.64 -12.31 15.12
N TYR A 650 36.52 -12.31 13.79
CA TYR A 650 37.59 -12.78 12.90
C TYR A 650 38.88 -11.97 13.13
N GLY A 651 38.75 -10.63 13.17
CA GLY A 651 39.88 -9.72 13.32
C GLY A 651 40.62 -9.90 14.64
N LEU A 652 39.91 -9.92 15.77
CA LEU A 652 40.56 -10.11 17.07
C LEU A 652 41.21 -11.48 17.20
N ASN A 653 40.53 -12.57 16.77
CA ASN A 653 41.11 -13.91 16.89
C ASN A 653 42.40 -14.05 16.08
N VAL A 654 42.49 -13.42 14.90
CA VAL A 654 43.74 -13.34 14.12
C VAL A 654 44.82 -12.54 14.88
N VAL A 655 44.50 -11.38 15.48
CA VAL A 655 45.47 -10.57 16.25
C VAL A 655 45.98 -11.29 17.50
N LEU A 656 45.09 -11.88 18.31
CA LEU A 656 45.48 -12.60 19.53
C LEU A 656 46.37 -13.81 19.23
N ARG A 657 46.04 -14.57 18.18
CA ARG A 657 46.85 -15.73 17.75
C ARG A 657 48.19 -15.31 17.17
N TYR A 658 48.26 -14.17 16.48
CA TYR A 658 49.52 -13.58 16.02
C TYR A 658 50.42 -13.16 17.19
N GLN A 659 49.86 -12.57 18.24
CA GLN A 659 50.60 -12.21 19.46
C GLN A 659 51.10 -13.45 20.23
N GLU A 660 50.27 -14.49 20.41
CA GLU A 660 50.70 -15.75 21.04
C GLU A 660 51.78 -16.47 20.22
N ALA A 661 51.66 -16.47 18.89
CA ALA A 661 52.69 -17.03 18.01
C ALA A 661 54.01 -16.26 18.09
N ALA A 662 53.96 -14.94 18.19
CA ALA A 662 55.13 -14.08 18.39
C ALA A 662 55.82 -14.33 19.74
N SER A 663 55.07 -14.53 20.83
CA SER A 663 55.66 -14.84 22.15
C SER A 663 56.25 -16.25 22.24
N ASP A 664 55.61 -17.24 21.60
CA ASP A 664 56.11 -18.63 21.56
C ASP A 664 57.20 -18.86 20.49
N GLY A 665 57.63 -17.84 19.73
CA GLY A 665 58.67 -17.95 18.70
C GLY A 665 58.25 -18.72 17.43
N GLY A 666 56.95 -18.88 17.19
CA GLY A 666 56.40 -19.58 16.02
C GLY A 666 56.23 -18.69 14.78
N PRO A 667 55.87 -19.27 13.62
CA PRO A 667 55.43 -18.48 12.47
C PRO A 667 54.13 -17.72 12.83
N GLY A 668 54.06 -16.44 12.45
CA GLY A 668 53.06 -15.49 12.96
C GLY A 668 51.59 -15.87 12.75
N LEU A 669 51.24 -16.79 11.86
CA LEU A 669 49.90 -17.39 11.79
C LEU A 669 50.00 -18.89 11.57
N GLY A 670 49.52 -19.68 12.53
CA GLY A 670 49.45 -21.13 12.43
C GLY A 670 48.28 -21.61 11.57
N ARG A 671 48.44 -22.77 10.91
CA ARG A 671 47.37 -23.39 10.12
C ARG A 671 46.09 -23.63 10.92
N SER A 672 46.20 -23.99 12.19
CA SER A 672 45.09 -24.11 13.15
C SER A 672 44.21 -22.87 13.19
N THR A 673 44.82 -21.69 13.38
CA THR A 673 44.14 -20.39 13.45
C THR A 673 43.43 -20.06 12.13
N ILE A 674 44.14 -20.21 11.00
CA ILE A 674 43.61 -19.89 9.68
C ILE A 674 42.42 -20.81 9.35
N MET A 675 42.51 -22.11 9.64
CA MET A 675 41.43 -23.06 9.39
C MET A 675 40.24 -22.88 10.34
N ALA A 676 40.46 -22.48 11.60
CA ALA A 676 39.38 -22.14 12.52
C ALA A 676 38.59 -20.90 12.06
N VAL A 677 39.28 -19.82 11.68
CA VAL A 677 38.65 -18.59 11.17
C VAL A 677 37.95 -18.83 9.82
N VAL A 678 38.54 -19.62 8.92
CA VAL A 678 37.87 -20.03 7.67
C VAL A 678 36.62 -20.85 7.95
N LEU A 679 36.66 -21.81 8.89
CA LEU A 679 35.49 -22.66 9.16
C LEU A 679 34.36 -21.88 9.82
N ASN A 680 34.66 -21.05 10.82
CA ASN A 680 33.72 -20.11 11.43
C ASN A 680 33.08 -19.20 10.37
N GLY A 681 33.89 -18.60 9.50
CA GLY A 681 33.38 -17.81 8.38
C GLY A 681 32.43 -18.59 7.46
N LEU A 682 32.71 -19.88 7.19
CA LEU A 682 31.84 -20.74 6.40
C LEU A 682 30.54 -21.16 7.13
N THR A 683 30.58 -21.40 8.45
CA THR A 683 29.38 -21.71 9.25
C THR A 683 28.48 -20.49 9.43
N THR A 684 29.07 -19.32 9.65
CA THR A 684 28.36 -18.03 9.61
C THR A 684 27.74 -17.77 8.23
N ILE A 685 28.48 -17.97 7.12
CA ILE A 685 27.95 -17.86 5.75
C ILE A 685 26.80 -18.86 5.50
N ALA A 686 26.89 -20.09 6.00
CA ALA A 686 25.83 -21.09 5.89
C ALA A 686 24.56 -20.70 6.66
N GLY A 687 24.70 -20.23 7.90
CA GLY A 687 23.59 -19.74 8.73
C GLY A 687 22.91 -18.51 8.11
N PHE A 688 23.69 -17.55 7.62
CA PHE A 688 23.18 -16.32 6.99
C PHE A 688 22.53 -16.60 5.62
N GLY A 689 23.20 -17.39 4.77
CA GLY A 689 22.74 -17.72 3.42
C GLY A 689 21.47 -18.58 3.41
N SER A 690 21.21 -19.37 4.46
CA SER A 690 19.99 -20.16 4.59
C SER A 690 18.70 -19.33 4.52
N LEU A 691 18.74 -18.06 4.96
CA LEU A 691 17.60 -17.14 4.92
C LEU A 691 17.23 -16.73 3.49
N MET A 692 18.10 -16.93 2.50
CA MET A 692 17.83 -16.67 1.07
C MET A 692 16.84 -17.67 0.45
N VAL A 693 16.40 -18.71 1.18
CA VAL A 693 15.27 -19.56 0.77
C VAL A 693 13.91 -18.87 1.01
N ALA A 694 13.87 -17.78 1.79
CA ALA A 694 12.63 -17.14 2.17
C ALA A 694 11.93 -16.37 1.03
N ARG A 695 10.63 -16.62 0.86
CA ARG A 695 9.77 -15.89 -0.10
C ARG A 695 9.54 -14.43 0.30
N HIS A 696 9.57 -14.11 1.60
CA HIS A 696 9.44 -12.74 2.11
C HIS A 696 10.73 -11.95 1.82
N GLN A 697 10.62 -10.88 1.03
CA GLN A 697 11.78 -10.17 0.45
C GLN A 697 12.63 -9.48 1.54
N GLY A 698 12.02 -9.10 2.66
CA GLY A 698 12.77 -8.61 3.83
C GLY A 698 13.70 -9.66 4.46
N ILE A 699 13.31 -10.94 4.47
CA ILE A 699 14.13 -12.03 5.02
C ILE A 699 15.25 -12.40 4.04
N PHE A 700 14.91 -12.50 2.75
CA PHE A 700 15.86 -12.74 1.67
C PHE A 700 16.97 -11.67 1.63
N SER A 701 16.58 -10.38 1.62
CA SER A 701 17.53 -9.27 1.50
C SER A 701 18.40 -9.10 2.76
N LEU A 702 17.90 -9.43 3.96
CA LEU A 702 18.73 -9.57 5.15
C LEU A 702 19.75 -10.70 4.99
N GLY A 703 19.32 -11.91 4.63
CA GLY A 703 20.20 -13.08 4.49
C GLY A 703 21.34 -12.86 3.50
N LEU A 704 21.03 -12.28 2.34
CA LEU A 704 22.01 -11.91 1.33
C LEU A 704 22.98 -10.81 1.81
N LEU A 705 22.48 -9.76 2.46
CA LEU A 705 23.30 -8.66 2.99
C LEU A 705 24.27 -9.15 4.08
N LEU A 706 23.77 -9.95 5.03
CA LEU A 706 24.55 -10.62 6.05
C LEU A 706 25.64 -11.53 5.44
N THR A 707 25.29 -12.31 4.40
CA THR A 707 26.22 -13.21 3.72
C THR A 707 27.35 -12.44 3.02
N ILE A 708 27.03 -11.34 2.32
CA ILE A 708 28.03 -10.46 1.71
C ILE A 708 28.96 -9.89 2.79
N GLY A 709 28.42 -9.46 3.93
CA GLY A 709 29.22 -8.93 5.05
C GLY A 709 30.11 -9.97 5.72
N ALA A 710 29.65 -11.21 5.88
CA ALA A 710 30.47 -12.30 6.39
C ALA A 710 31.65 -12.60 5.43
N VAL A 711 31.39 -12.67 4.12
CA VAL A 711 32.43 -12.85 3.09
C VAL A 711 33.44 -11.68 3.09
N ALA A 712 32.95 -10.43 3.13
CA ALA A 712 33.80 -9.24 3.11
C ALA A 712 34.68 -9.11 4.37
N GLY A 713 34.10 -9.34 5.56
CA GLY A 713 34.82 -9.34 6.82
C GLY A 713 35.86 -10.46 6.91
N LEU A 714 35.52 -11.67 6.46
CA LEU A 714 36.44 -12.81 6.40
C LEU A 714 37.60 -12.55 5.44
N ALA A 715 37.34 -11.99 4.26
CA ALA A 715 38.35 -11.59 3.31
C ALA A 715 39.30 -10.52 3.89
N ALA A 716 38.76 -9.50 4.57
CA ALA A 716 39.57 -8.48 5.23
C ALA A 716 40.44 -9.06 6.36
N ALA A 717 39.90 -9.98 7.17
CA ALA A 717 40.62 -10.62 8.28
C ALA A 717 41.73 -11.59 7.83
N LEU A 718 41.56 -12.28 6.69
CA LEU A 718 42.51 -13.26 6.20
C LEU A 718 43.50 -12.73 5.15
N ILE A 719 43.11 -11.72 4.36
CA ILE A 719 43.93 -11.21 3.24
C ILE A 719 44.61 -9.88 3.60
N VAL A 720 43.87 -8.94 4.20
CA VAL A 720 44.34 -7.55 4.43
C VAL A 720 45.07 -7.40 5.76
N LEU A 721 44.55 -8.02 6.81
CA LEU A 721 45.09 -7.89 8.17
C LEU A 721 46.51 -8.49 8.33
N PRO A 722 46.86 -9.69 7.81
CA PRO A 722 48.19 -10.27 8.05
C PRO A 722 49.37 -9.46 7.48
N PRO A 723 49.30 -8.88 6.26
CA PRO A 723 50.31 -7.94 5.77
C PRO A 723 50.49 -6.69 6.66
N LEU A 724 49.41 -6.18 7.27
CA LEU A 724 49.47 -5.02 8.16
C LEU A 724 50.06 -5.37 9.53
N LEU A 725 49.71 -6.51 10.11
CA LEU A 725 50.33 -7.01 11.34
C LEU A 725 51.85 -7.18 11.19
N ARG A 726 52.30 -7.76 10.07
CA ARG A 726 53.74 -7.89 9.76
C ARG A 726 54.47 -6.54 9.63
N ARG A 727 53.79 -5.46 9.23
CA ARG A 727 54.38 -4.12 9.05
C ARG A 727 54.34 -3.25 10.30
N TRP A 728 53.26 -3.30 11.07
CA TRP A 728 52.98 -2.34 12.16
C TRP A 728 52.95 -2.95 13.56
N CYS A 729 53.00 -4.28 13.67
CA CYS A 729 53.15 -5.01 14.93
C CYS A 729 54.29 -6.05 14.83
N PRO A 730 55.56 -5.63 14.67
CA PRO A 730 56.70 -6.52 14.83
C PRO A 730 56.71 -7.16 16.24
N ALA A 731 57.33 -8.32 16.35
CA ALA A 731 57.24 -9.19 17.53
C ALA A 731 58.02 -8.66 18.76
N GLU A 732 57.42 -7.70 19.48
CA GLU A 732 57.89 -7.33 20.82
C GLU A 732 57.69 -8.49 21.81
N ARG A 733 58.77 -8.89 22.51
CA ARG A 733 58.74 -9.89 23.58
C ARG A 733 58.13 -9.33 24.87
N THR A 734 56.81 -9.17 24.92
CA THR A 734 56.11 -8.84 26.17
C THR A 734 56.11 -10.02 27.13
N THR A 735 56.54 -9.79 28.37
CA THR A 735 56.71 -10.81 29.41
C THR A 735 55.37 -11.46 29.83
N THR A 736 55.46 -12.64 30.46
CA THR A 736 54.37 -13.59 30.70
C THR A 736 53.16 -13.06 31.48
N ALA A 737 52.00 -13.63 31.19
CA ALA A 737 50.71 -13.17 31.70
C ALA A 737 50.47 -13.46 33.20
N LYS A 738 50.00 -12.42 33.92
CA LYS A 738 49.09 -12.54 35.07
C LYS A 738 47.87 -11.65 34.81
N VAL A 739 46.89 -12.21 34.07
CA VAL A 739 45.80 -11.45 33.41
C VAL A 739 44.45 -12.18 33.53
N GLU A 740 44.13 -12.75 34.70
CA GLU A 740 42.93 -13.59 34.86
C GLU A 740 42.00 -13.09 35.98
N VAL A 741 40.75 -13.58 35.97
CA VAL A 741 39.61 -13.21 36.83
C VAL A 741 39.20 -11.73 36.77
N ARG A 742 39.99 -10.80 37.32
CA ARG A 742 39.52 -9.42 37.63
C ARG A 742 39.14 -8.60 36.38
N ARG A 743 39.65 -8.94 35.20
CA ARG A 743 39.29 -8.29 33.92
C ARG A 743 38.07 -8.93 33.24
N ALA A 744 37.87 -10.24 33.42
CA ALA A 744 36.66 -10.91 32.97
C ALA A 744 35.44 -10.38 33.74
N ALA A 745 35.59 -10.14 35.05
CA ALA A 745 34.57 -9.46 35.85
C ALA A 745 34.19 -8.08 35.30
N SER A 746 35.16 -7.25 34.86
CA SER A 746 34.87 -5.95 34.25
C SER A 746 34.11 -6.06 32.91
N LEU A 747 34.47 -7.03 32.07
CA LEU A 747 33.75 -7.29 30.81
C LEU A 747 32.32 -7.79 31.06
N VAL A 748 32.15 -8.71 32.01
CA VAL A 748 30.84 -9.25 32.40
C VAL A 748 29.96 -8.15 32.97
N VAL A 749 30.45 -7.34 33.92
CA VAL A 749 29.68 -6.22 34.51
C VAL A 749 29.24 -5.21 33.45
N LEU A 750 30.10 -4.85 32.49
CA LEU A 750 29.74 -3.93 31.40
C LEU A 750 28.58 -4.48 30.57
N VAL A 751 28.58 -5.78 30.26
CA VAL A 751 27.50 -6.45 29.52
C VAL A 751 26.25 -6.64 30.39
N SER A 752 26.40 -6.98 31.68
CA SER A 752 25.28 -7.11 32.62
C SER A 752 24.49 -5.81 32.81
N VAL A 753 25.14 -4.64 32.74
CA VAL A 753 24.46 -3.34 32.77
C VAL A 753 23.57 -3.13 31.53
N VAL A 754 24.00 -3.59 30.34
CA VAL A 754 23.20 -3.51 29.10
C VAL A 754 21.94 -4.39 29.17
N PHE A 755 22.00 -5.52 29.88
CA PHE A 755 20.84 -6.41 30.10
C PHE A 755 19.92 -5.99 31.26
N ALA A 756 20.19 -4.89 31.97
CA ALA A 756 19.49 -4.53 33.22
C ALA A 756 18.33 -3.50 33.08
N MET A 757 18.04 -3.01 31.86
CA MET A 757 16.91 -2.12 31.57
C MET A 757 16.33 -2.41 30.17
N PRO A 758 15.04 -2.15 29.89
CA PRO A 758 13.90 -1.89 30.80
C PRO A 758 12.71 -2.87 30.59
N PHE A 759 11.69 -2.81 31.45
CA PHE A 759 10.40 -3.49 31.24
C PHE A 759 9.23 -2.68 31.85
N ALA A 760 8.49 -1.92 31.02
CA ALA A 760 7.30 -1.16 31.47
C ALA A 760 6.32 -0.74 30.34
N VAL A 761 5.06 -1.19 30.45
CA VAL A 761 3.83 -0.59 29.87
C VAL A 761 3.67 -0.57 28.32
N ALA A 762 2.46 -0.32 27.80
CA ALA A 762 2.07 -0.42 26.37
C ALA A 762 0.97 0.60 25.95
N GLY A 763 0.84 0.91 24.64
CA GLY A 763 -0.10 1.89 24.03
C GLY A 763 -0.35 1.70 22.50
N ARG A 764 -1.12 2.56 21.80
CA ARG A 764 -1.64 2.36 20.40
C ARG A 764 -1.80 3.65 19.51
N ALA A 765 -1.33 3.61 18.22
CA ALA A 765 -1.86 4.27 16.96
C ALA A 765 -1.90 5.84 16.74
N ALA A 766 -1.96 6.52 15.54
CA ALA A 766 -1.68 6.31 14.07
C ALA A 766 -2.09 7.53 13.05
N ALA A 767 -2.10 7.40 11.67
CA ALA A 767 -2.26 8.26 10.39
C ALA A 767 -1.31 9.26 9.48
N GLY A 768 -0.86 8.86 8.22
CA GLY A 768 -0.59 9.48 6.81
C GLY A 768 0.41 10.67 6.44
N GLU A 769 0.60 11.40 5.29
CA GLU A 769 0.26 11.62 3.79
C GLU A 769 0.98 12.92 3.23
N PRO A 770 1.37 13.16 1.93
CA PRO A 770 0.57 13.99 0.98
C PRO A 770 0.85 13.85 -0.57
N THR A 771 0.01 14.45 -1.44
CA THR A 771 0.21 14.97 -2.84
C THR A 771 -1.04 15.72 -3.38
N GLU A 772 -2.13 15.88 -2.62
CA GLU A 772 -3.46 15.73 -3.25
C GLU A 772 -4.20 17.02 -3.63
N GLN A 773 -3.83 18.17 -3.09
CA GLN A 773 -4.74 19.33 -3.03
C GLN A 773 -5.37 19.78 -4.37
N VAL A 774 -4.64 19.70 -5.50
CA VAL A 774 -5.18 20.02 -6.84
C VAL A 774 -5.83 18.81 -7.51
N GLN A 775 -5.28 17.61 -7.35
CA GLN A 775 -5.87 16.39 -7.90
C GLN A 775 -7.22 16.08 -7.23
N ALA A 776 -7.32 16.26 -5.92
CA ALA A 776 -8.55 16.14 -5.15
C ALA A 776 -9.59 17.16 -5.62
N ALA A 777 -9.25 18.46 -5.75
CA ALA A 777 -10.21 19.48 -6.18
C ALA A 777 -10.88 19.15 -7.54
N VAL A 778 -10.09 18.74 -8.54
CA VAL A 778 -10.62 18.38 -9.87
C VAL A 778 -11.28 17.00 -9.87
N THR A 779 -10.71 16.00 -9.20
CA THR A 779 -11.30 14.65 -9.11
C THR A 779 -12.62 14.67 -8.34
N GLU A 780 -12.74 15.50 -7.29
CA GLU A 780 -13.97 15.70 -6.53
C GLU A 780 -15.04 16.37 -7.38
N LEU A 781 -14.66 17.37 -8.19
CA LEU A 781 -15.55 18.01 -9.16
C LEU A 781 -16.10 16.99 -10.19
N TYR A 782 -15.27 16.07 -10.69
CA TYR A 782 -15.74 14.96 -11.53
C TYR A 782 -16.49 13.85 -10.74
N ARG A 783 -16.20 13.63 -9.45
CA ARG A 783 -16.91 12.67 -8.57
C ARG A 783 -18.35 13.13 -8.28
N LEU A 784 -18.52 14.41 -7.93
CA LEU A 784 -19.82 15.05 -7.67
C LEU A 784 -20.73 15.03 -8.92
N LEU A 785 -20.15 15.10 -10.12
CA LEU A 785 -20.84 15.10 -11.42
C LEU A 785 -20.84 13.71 -12.11
N GLY A 786 -20.46 12.65 -11.39
CA GLY A 786 -20.37 11.28 -11.90
C GLY A 786 -21.73 10.62 -12.22
N PRO A 787 -21.77 9.61 -13.13
CA PRO A 787 -23.02 9.05 -13.66
C PRO A 787 -23.66 7.95 -12.80
N SER A 788 -24.35 8.35 -11.71
CA SER A 788 -25.40 7.53 -11.08
C SER A 788 -26.52 8.44 -10.57
N SER A 789 -27.76 8.10 -10.94
CA SER A 789 -29.10 8.65 -10.62
C SER A 789 -29.44 10.10 -11.08
N SER A 790 -30.74 10.38 -11.21
CA SER A 790 -31.29 11.37 -12.16
C SER A 790 -32.48 12.21 -11.64
N GLY A 791 -32.43 13.54 -11.66
CA GLY A 791 -33.55 14.32 -11.09
C GLY A 791 -33.50 15.82 -10.65
N SER A 792 -32.96 16.84 -11.32
CA SER A 792 -33.27 18.34 -11.26
C SER A 792 -33.22 19.29 -10.00
N ALA A 793 -32.81 18.93 -8.75
CA ALA A 793 -32.43 19.92 -7.70
C ALA A 793 -31.07 19.80 -6.85
N ASP A 794 -30.13 18.87 -7.09
CA ASP A 794 -28.89 18.49 -6.34
C ASP A 794 -28.15 17.33 -7.08
N ARG A 795 -27.34 17.49 -8.15
CA ARG A 795 -27.15 18.56 -9.15
C ARG A 795 -27.41 20.01 -8.69
N ARG A 796 -28.48 20.82 -8.78
CA ARG A 796 -28.49 22.23 -8.29
C ARG A 796 -27.81 22.44 -6.91
N GLN A 797 -28.15 21.70 -5.86
CA GLN A 797 -27.38 21.64 -4.59
C GLN A 797 -25.95 21.02 -4.71
N ARG A 798 -25.66 20.06 -5.62
CA ARG A 798 -24.28 19.66 -6.03
C ARG A 798 -23.58 20.67 -6.96
N GLU A 799 -24.29 21.59 -7.59
CA GLU A 799 -23.83 22.64 -8.49
C GLU A 799 -23.54 23.88 -7.65
N GLU A 800 -24.22 24.03 -6.51
CA GLU A 800 -23.86 24.89 -5.38
C GLU A 800 -22.68 24.32 -4.59
N VAL A 801 -22.64 23.01 -4.29
CA VAL A 801 -21.43 22.39 -3.71
C VAL A 801 -20.26 22.43 -4.69
N ALA A 802 -20.49 22.13 -5.97
CA ALA A 802 -19.48 22.28 -7.01
C ALA A 802 -19.19 23.75 -7.32
N ALA A 803 -20.12 24.69 -7.11
CA ALA A 803 -19.84 26.13 -7.12
C ALA A 803 -18.82 26.47 -6.04
N VAL A 804 -19.01 25.97 -4.82
CA VAL A 804 -18.06 26.17 -3.72
C VAL A 804 -16.70 25.52 -4.01
N VAL A 805 -16.63 24.48 -4.86
CA VAL A 805 -15.34 23.95 -5.40
C VAL A 805 -14.78 24.85 -6.50
N LEU A 806 -15.61 25.31 -7.45
CA LEU A 806 -15.21 26.21 -8.54
C LEU A 806 -14.73 27.57 -8.03
N ASP A 807 -15.41 28.16 -7.05
CA ASP A 807 -15.08 29.42 -6.38
C ASP A 807 -13.77 29.33 -5.55
N ARG A 808 -13.26 28.11 -5.32
CA ARG A 808 -11.94 27.85 -4.73
C ARG A 808 -10.87 27.47 -5.78
N LEU A 809 -11.29 27.19 -7.01
CA LEU A 809 -10.46 26.77 -8.13
C LEU A 809 -10.18 27.92 -9.11
N PHE A 810 -11.10 28.88 -9.25
CA PHE A 810 -11.11 29.93 -10.27
C PHE A 810 -11.05 31.35 -9.70
N ASP A 811 -10.27 32.25 -10.32
CA ASP A 811 -10.33 33.69 -10.03
C ASP A 811 -11.36 34.38 -10.92
N TRP A 812 -12.61 34.44 -10.44
CA TRP A 812 -13.72 35.08 -11.14
C TRP A 812 -13.50 36.57 -11.46
N ARG A 813 -12.78 37.32 -10.62
CA ARG A 813 -12.54 38.76 -10.85
C ARG A 813 -11.54 38.96 -11.98
N SER A 814 -10.49 38.14 -12.04
CA SER A 814 -9.53 38.15 -13.16
C SER A 814 -10.14 37.58 -14.45
N MET A 815 -10.98 36.56 -14.37
CA MET A 815 -11.69 35.99 -15.53
C MET A 815 -12.72 36.96 -16.13
N ALA A 816 -13.59 37.57 -15.31
CA ALA A 816 -14.61 38.52 -15.79
C ALA A 816 -13.98 39.77 -16.43
N ARG A 817 -12.89 40.29 -15.85
CA ARG A 817 -12.12 41.40 -16.43
C ARG A 817 -11.54 41.03 -17.81
N GLN A 818 -11.02 39.82 -17.97
CA GLN A 818 -10.52 39.33 -19.26
C GLN A 818 -11.65 39.06 -20.28
N ALA A 819 -12.87 38.77 -19.81
CA ALA A 819 -14.04 38.56 -20.66
C ALA A 819 -14.62 39.87 -21.23
N LEU A 820 -14.57 41.00 -20.51
CA LEU A 820 -15.05 42.31 -21.02
C LEU A 820 -13.97 43.17 -21.71
N GLN A 821 -12.68 42.95 -21.43
CA GLN A 821 -11.56 43.78 -21.92
C GLN A 821 -11.84 45.29 -21.86
N HIS A 822 -11.87 46.01 -22.99
CA HIS A 822 -11.88 47.48 -22.99
C HIS A 822 -13.16 48.08 -22.40
N HIS A 823 -14.31 47.41 -22.54
CA HIS A 823 -15.57 47.84 -21.92
C HIS A 823 -15.56 47.72 -20.39
N TRP A 824 -14.62 46.95 -19.81
CA TRP A 824 -14.45 46.85 -18.35
C TRP A 824 -14.11 48.19 -17.73
N ASP A 825 -13.15 48.91 -18.33
CA ASP A 825 -12.60 50.12 -17.72
C ASP A 825 -13.49 51.36 -17.89
N GLU A 826 -14.49 51.28 -18.78
CA GLU A 826 -15.59 52.25 -18.91
C GLU A 826 -16.67 52.12 -17.83
N ARG A 827 -16.81 50.95 -17.18
CA ARG A 827 -17.88 50.71 -16.18
C ARG A 827 -17.52 51.31 -14.82
N THR A 828 -18.53 51.73 -14.06
CA THR A 828 -18.37 52.12 -12.65
C THR A 828 -18.11 50.90 -11.74
N PRO A 829 -17.55 51.07 -10.52
CA PRO A 829 -17.30 49.94 -9.62
C PRO A 829 -18.53 49.08 -9.29
N PRO A 830 -19.75 49.63 -9.05
CA PRO A 830 -20.95 48.83 -8.84
C PRO A 830 -21.33 47.97 -10.05
N GLU A 831 -21.25 48.50 -11.27
CA GLU A 831 -21.51 47.74 -12.51
C GLU A 831 -20.50 46.60 -12.70
N ARG A 832 -19.22 46.82 -12.36
CA ARG A 832 -18.16 45.80 -12.43
C ARG A 832 -18.41 44.66 -11.45
N ASP A 833 -18.76 44.98 -10.21
CA ASP A 833 -19.03 43.98 -9.18
C ASP A 833 -20.42 43.31 -9.35
N GLU A 834 -21.36 43.92 -10.08
CA GLU A 834 -22.54 43.20 -10.58
C GLU A 834 -22.17 42.22 -11.72
N PHE A 835 -21.39 42.67 -12.70
CA PHE A 835 -20.99 41.82 -13.83
C PHE A 835 -20.15 40.62 -13.40
N ILE A 836 -19.23 40.76 -12.44
CA ILE A 836 -18.45 39.62 -11.90
C ILE A 836 -19.39 38.51 -11.40
N ARG A 837 -20.45 38.88 -10.66
CA ARG A 837 -21.43 37.91 -10.13
C ARG A 837 -22.18 37.23 -11.28
N LEU A 838 -22.85 38.01 -12.14
CA LEU A 838 -23.61 37.46 -13.27
C LEU A 838 -22.75 36.60 -14.21
N PHE A 839 -21.49 36.98 -14.45
CA PHE A 839 -20.56 36.20 -15.27
C PHE A 839 -20.10 34.92 -14.57
N ALA A 840 -19.69 34.98 -13.30
CA ALA A 840 -19.31 33.80 -12.53
C ALA A 840 -20.48 32.82 -12.43
N ASP A 841 -21.68 33.31 -12.15
CA ASP A 841 -22.90 32.52 -12.03
C ASP A 841 -23.26 31.84 -13.38
N VAL A 842 -23.26 32.55 -14.52
CA VAL A 842 -23.49 31.93 -15.84
C VAL A 842 -22.39 30.95 -16.22
N PHE A 843 -21.11 31.30 -16.03
CA PHE A 843 -19.97 30.45 -16.39
C PHE A 843 -20.00 29.15 -15.59
N ARG A 844 -20.21 29.23 -14.27
CA ARG A 844 -20.40 28.11 -13.34
C ARG A 844 -21.48 27.14 -13.85
N HIS A 845 -22.69 27.61 -14.13
CA HIS A 845 -23.76 26.74 -14.64
C HIS A 845 -23.40 26.09 -15.98
N ALA A 846 -22.87 26.87 -16.95
CA ALA A 846 -22.50 26.35 -18.26
C ALA A 846 -21.35 25.33 -18.21
N TYR A 847 -20.40 25.53 -17.29
CA TYR A 847 -19.24 24.66 -17.07
C TYR A 847 -19.64 23.33 -16.43
N LEU A 848 -20.45 23.37 -15.37
CA LEU A 848 -21.00 22.19 -14.69
C LEU A 848 -21.90 21.38 -15.64
N ALA A 849 -22.77 22.05 -16.40
CA ALA A 849 -23.62 21.43 -17.40
C ALA A 849 -22.80 20.63 -18.43
N ARG A 850 -21.67 21.14 -18.92
CA ARG A 850 -20.80 20.41 -19.87
C ARG A 850 -19.97 19.31 -19.23
N MET A 851 -19.50 19.48 -17.98
CA MET A 851 -18.84 18.38 -17.24
C MET A 851 -19.75 17.15 -17.09
N SER A 852 -21.08 17.35 -16.94
CA SER A 852 -22.05 16.26 -16.83
C SER A 852 -22.07 15.30 -18.04
N LEU A 853 -21.63 15.73 -19.22
CA LEU A 853 -21.62 14.93 -20.45
C LEU A 853 -20.42 13.97 -20.53
N VAL A 854 -19.42 14.13 -19.66
CA VAL A 854 -18.12 13.45 -19.74
C VAL A 854 -18.02 12.32 -18.71
N ASP A 855 -17.35 11.22 -19.06
CA ASP A 855 -17.26 10.01 -18.23
C ASP A 855 -16.16 10.18 -17.18
N ALA A 856 -16.58 10.52 -15.95
CA ALA A 856 -15.69 10.65 -14.80
C ALA A 856 -14.83 9.39 -14.53
N THR A 857 -15.28 8.21 -14.93
CA THR A 857 -14.49 6.96 -14.80
C THR A 857 -13.36 6.85 -15.84
N LYS A 858 -13.31 7.78 -16.80
CA LYS A 858 -12.31 7.89 -17.86
C LYS A 858 -11.71 9.30 -17.95
N PHE A 859 -11.65 9.99 -16.80
CA PHE A 859 -10.75 11.13 -16.59
C PHE A 859 -9.32 10.60 -16.42
N ARG A 860 -8.37 11.17 -17.19
CA ARG A 860 -6.96 10.80 -17.19
C ARG A 860 -6.11 12.07 -17.15
N TYR A 861 -5.46 12.28 -16.02
CA TYR A 861 -4.38 13.26 -15.89
C TYR A 861 -3.23 12.91 -16.87
N LEU A 862 -2.70 13.88 -17.60
CA LEU A 862 -1.59 13.67 -18.54
C LEU A 862 -0.26 14.23 -18.03
N GLY A 863 -0.31 15.28 -17.21
CA GLY A 863 0.86 15.89 -16.58
C GLY A 863 0.65 17.39 -16.33
N ASP A 864 1.62 18.02 -15.67
CA ASP A 864 1.65 19.46 -15.43
C ASP A 864 3.02 20.06 -15.76
N ARG A 865 3.04 21.39 -15.93
CA ARG A 865 4.23 22.15 -16.28
C ARG A 865 4.20 23.52 -15.58
N ILE A 866 5.06 23.69 -14.59
CA ILE A 866 5.20 24.92 -13.81
C ILE A 866 6.34 25.77 -14.41
N MET A 867 6.09 27.05 -14.67
CA MET A 867 7.05 28.02 -15.20
C MET A 867 6.94 29.34 -14.45
N GLY A 868 7.72 29.50 -13.38
CA GLY A 868 7.61 30.64 -12.47
C GLY A 868 6.26 30.64 -11.75
N ASP A 869 5.58 31.80 -11.74
CA ASP A 869 4.30 31.98 -11.06
C ASP A 869 3.06 31.58 -11.90
N LYS A 870 3.26 30.82 -12.99
CA LYS A 870 2.16 30.18 -13.75
C LYS A 870 2.42 28.69 -13.97
N ALA A 871 1.33 27.92 -13.98
CA ALA A 871 1.33 26.48 -14.18
C ALA A 871 0.24 26.08 -15.19
N THR A 872 0.54 25.12 -16.05
CA THR A 872 -0.46 24.49 -16.93
C THR A 872 -0.62 23.03 -16.53
N VAL A 873 -1.86 22.58 -16.35
CA VAL A 873 -2.22 21.21 -15.97
C VAL A 873 -3.01 20.57 -17.12
N ASP A 874 -2.39 19.59 -17.78
CA ASP A 874 -2.91 18.93 -18.97
C ASP A 874 -3.68 17.63 -18.59
N THR A 875 -4.92 17.51 -19.06
CA THR A 875 -5.80 16.38 -18.77
C THR A 875 -6.53 15.91 -20.03
N GLN A 876 -7.01 14.66 -20.04
CA GLN A 876 -7.82 14.09 -21.11
C GLN A 876 -8.97 13.29 -20.51
N VAL A 877 -10.18 13.50 -21.02
CA VAL A 877 -11.42 13.01 -20.43
C VAL A 877 -12.28 12.40 -21.53
N THR A 878 -12.67 11.14 -21.35
CA THR A 878 -13.47 10.46 -22.37
C THR A 878 -14.95 10.71 -22.15
N THR A 879 -15.70 11.05 -23.20
CA THR A 879 -17.16 11.19 -23.13
C THR A 879 -17.84 9.86 -22.82
N LYS A 880 -19.06 9.90 -22.28
CA LYS A 880 -19.88 8.71 -21.99
C LYS A 880 -20.27 7.90 -23.23
N ARG A 881 -19.96 8.38 -24.45
CA ARG A 881 -20.12 7.68 -25.74
C ARG A 881 -18.80 7.14 -26.34
N GLY A 882 -17.65 7.37 -25.70
CA GLY A 882 -16.36 6.78 -26.11
C GLY A 882 -15.39 7.71 -26.83
N SER A 883 -15.82 8.90 -27.28
CA SER A 883 -14.93 9.92 -27.87
C SER A 883 -14.07 10.58 -26.78
N SER A 884 -12.76 10.73 -26.98
CA SER A 884 -11.86 11.38 -26.01
C SER A 884 -11.73 12.89 -26.27
N ILE A 885 -11.60 13.69 -25.20
CA ILE A 885 -11.48 15.16 -25.25
C ILE A 885 -10.31 15.62 -24.37
N ALA A 886 -9.43 16.47 -24.89
CA ALA A 886 -8.34 17.10 -24.15
C ALA A 886 -8.78 18.41 -23.46
N VAL A 887 -8.38 18.60 -22.21
CA VAL A 887 -8.67 19.78 -21.38
C VAL A 887 -7.44 20.22 -20.60
N ALA A 888 -7.01 21.47 -20.77
CA ALA A 888 -5.87 22.06 -20.10
C ALA A 888 -6.28 23.27 -19.24
N TYR A 889 -5.81 23.30 -18.00
CA TYR A 889 -6.10 24.34 -17.00
C TYR A 889 -4.87 25.24 -16.83
N LEU A 890 -5.05 26.55 -16.99
CA LEU A 890 -3.96 27.52 -16.81
C LEU A 890 -4.16 28.26 -15.49
N ALA A 891 -3.26 28.01 -14.54
CA ALA A 891 -3.25 28.60 -13.22
C ALA A 891 -2.13 29.62 -13.05
N ALA A 892 -2.39 30.63 -12.22
CA ALA A 892 -1.41 31.58 -11.73
C ALA A 892 -1.35 31.57 -10.20
N ARG A 893 -0.24 32.06 -9.67
CA ARG A 893 0.00 32.14 -8.23
C ARG A 893 -0.51 33.47 -7.66
N GLY A 894 -1.31 33.39 -6.60
CA GLY A 894 -1.83 34.57 -5.91
C GLY A 894 -0.81 35.24 -4.97
N ALA A 895 -1.23 36.32 -4.32
CA ALA A 895 -0.43 37.00 -3.29
C ALA A 895 -0.33 36.22 -1.96
N GLU A 896 -1.17 35.19 -1.78
CA GLU A 896 -1.05 34.14 -0.76
C GLU A 896 -0.62 32.82 -1.42
N PRO A 897 -0.10 31.83 -0.67
CA PRO A 897 0.53 30.62 -1.23
C PRO A 897 -0.48 29.57 -1.78
N ARG A 898 -1.37 30.01 -2.68
CA ARG A 898 -2.33 29.19 -3.42
C ARG A 898 -2.21 29.45 -4.93
N TRP A 899 -2.60 28.43 -5.70
CA TRP A 899 -2.72 28.50 -7.15
C TRP A 899 -4.19 28.62 -7.53
N LEU A 900 -4.53 29.53 -8.44
CA LEU A 900 -5.90 29.78 -8.92
C LEU A 900 -5.91 29.72 -10.45
N VAL A 901 -6.95 29.13 -11.02
CA VAL A 901 -7.12 28.98 -12.47
C VAL A 901 -7.69 30.27 -13.07
N GLU A 902 -7.05 30.77 -14.12
CA GLU A 902 -7.41 32.02 -14.83
C GLU A 902 -8.03 31.75 -16.22
N ASP A 903 -7.75 30.60 -16.83
CA ASP A 903 -8.27 30.18 -18.15
C ASP A 903 -8.38 28.65 -18.22
N VAL A 904 -9.38 28.17 -18.97
CA VAL A 904 -9.55 26.74 -19.29
C VAL A 904 -9.63 26.58 -20.79
N ARG A 905 -8.87 25.61 -21.31
CA ARG A 905 -8.81 25.30 -22.74
C ARG A 905 -9.34 23.90 -22.98
N VAL A 906 -10.28 23.77 -23.92
CA VAL A 906 -10.82 22.48 -24.36
C VAL A 906 -10.48 22.34 -25.84
N GLU A 907 -9.86 21.23 -26.23
CA GLU A 907 -9.28 21.04 -27.58
C GLU A 907 -8.43 22.23 -28.06
N GLY A 908 -7.65 22.83 -27.14
CA GLY A 908 -6.78 23.97 -27.41
C GLY A 908 -7.46 25.35 -27.43
N ILE A 909 -8.79 25.43 -27.36
CA ILE A 909 -9.55 26.69 -27.45
C ILE A 909 -9.88 27.24 -26.05
N SER A 910 -9.53 28.50 -25.77
CA SER A 910 -9.84 29.20 -24.51
C SER A 910 -11.33 29.56 -24.40
N LEU A 911 -11.92 29.20 -23.25
CA LEU A 911 -13.31 29.53 -22.93
C LEU A 911 -13.52 31.04 -22.68
N ILE A 912 -12.56 31.73 -22.05
CA ILE A 912 -12.65 33.18 -21.80
C ILE A 912 -12.60 33.98 -23.10
N ALA A 913 -11.74 33.59 -24.06
CA ALA A 913 -11.67 34.24 -25.36
C ALA A 913 -12.97 34.10 -26.19
N ASN A 914 -13.70 32.99 -26.00
CA ASN A 914 -14.98 32.75 -26.67
C ASN A 914 -16.09 33.66 -26.12
N TYR A 915 -16.32 33.66 -24.80
CA TYR A 915 -17.37 34.49 -24.18
C TYR A 915 -17.18 35.99 -24.47
N ARG A 916 -15.94 36.48 -24.43
CA ARG A 916 -15.58 37.85 -24.83
C ARG A 916 -16.12 38.23 -26.22
N THR A 917 -15.99 37.31 -27.19
CA THR A 917 -16.40 37.54 -28.57
C THR A 917 -17.93 37.57 -28.71
N GLN A 918 -18.64 36.71 -27.96
CA GLN A 918 -20.10 36.72 -27.91
C GLN A 918 -20.63 38.01 -27.26
N PHE A 919 -20.04 38.43 -26.14
CA PHE A 919 -20.46 39.63 -25.41
C PHE A 919 -20.25 40.91 -26.22
N ALA A 920 -19.09 41.08 -26.86
CA ALA A 920 -18.84 42.21 -27.76
C ALA A 920 -19.85 42.29 -28.92
N SER A 921 -20.28 41.14 -29.46
CA SER A 921 -21.29 41.06 -30.53
C SER A 921 -22.69 41.48 -30.05
N ILE A 922 -23.08 41.15 -28.81
CA ILE A 922 -24.37 41.56 -28.24
C ILE A 922 -24.35 43.05 -27.87
N ILE A 923 -23.28 43.53 -27.22
CA ILE A 923 -23.12 44.93 -26.83
C ILE A 923 -23.17 45.86 -28.05
N SER A 924 -22.49 45.50 -29.14
CA SER A 924 -22.42 46.32 -30.36
C SER A 924 -23.68 46.28 -31.25
N ARG A 925 -24.59 45.31 -31.03
CA ARG A 925 -25.86 45.19 -31.76
C ARG A 925 -27.08 45.68 -30.98
N SER A 926 -26.98 45.80 -29.66
CA SER A 926 -28.09 46.21 -28.79
C SER A 926 -27.57 47.19 -27.74
N SER A 927 -27.16 46.72 -26.55
CA SER A 927 -26.43 47.53 -25.57
C SER A 927 -25.75 46.64 -24.52
N TYR A 928 -24.94 47.24 -23.64
CA TYR A 928 -24.45 46.57 -22.44
C TYR A 928 -25.58 46.15 -21.49
N GLU A 929 -26.61 46.99 -21.35
CA GLU A 929 -27.78 46.68 -20.53
C GLU A 929 -28.58 45.50 -21.10
N ASP A 930 -28.68 45.38 -22.43
CA ASP A 930 -29.37 44.25 -23.07
C ASP A 930 -28.53 42.95 -23.00
N LEU A 931 -27.19 43.03 -22.99
CA LEU A 931 -26.35 41.89 -22.62
C LEU A 931 -26.59 41.47 -21.16
N VAL A 932 -26.54 42.41 -20.22
CA VAL A 932 -26.75 42.13 -18.78
C VAL A 932 -28.17 41.59 -18.55
N LYS A 933 -29.18 42.10 -19.26
CA LYS A 933 -30.54 41.58 -19.26
C LYS A 933 -30.59 40.14 -19.78
N ARG A 934 -29.99 39.84 -20.94
CA ARG A 934 -29.92 38.46 -21.49
C ARG A 934 -29.16 37.49 -20.58
N LEU A 935 -28.11 37.93 -19.89
CA LEU A 935 -27.39 37.12 -18.89
C LEU A 935 -28.27 36.86 -17.66
N ARG A 936 -29.02 37.86 -17.17
CA ARG A 936 -30.03 37.69 -16.11
C ARG A 936 -31.20 36.79 -16.55
N GLU A 937 -31.57 36.81 -17.83
CA GLU A 937 -32.62 35.94 -18.41
C GLU A 937 -32.11 34.50 -18.54
N ARG A 938 -30.87 34.27 -19.00
CA ARG A 938 -30.26 32.93 -18.98
C ARG A 938 -30.03 32.37 -17.56
N LEU A 939 -29.80 33.23 -16.57
CA LEU A 939 -29.80 32.87 -15.13
C LEU A 939 -31.20 32.61 -14.54
N ARG A 940 -32.27 32.80 -15.33
CA ARG A 940 -33.65 32.41 -14.98
C ARG A 940 -34.14 31.20 -15.77
N GLU A 941 -33.44 30.83 -16.84
CA GLU A 941 -33.68 29.64 -17.67
C GLU A 941 -33.02 28.36 -17.12
N HIS A 942 -32.27 28.43 -16.03
CA HIS A 942 -31.53 27.32 -15.38
C HIS A 942 -31.83 27.28 -13.87
#